data_AF-A0A1A2NIH5-F1
#
_entry.id   AF-A0A1A2NIH5-F1
#
_cell.length_a   1.000
_cell.length_b   1.000
_cell.length_c   1.000
_cell.angle_alpha   90.00
_cell.angle_beta   90.00
_cell.angle_gamma   90.00
#
_symmetry.space_group_name_H-M   'P 1'
#
loop_
_entity.id
_entity.type
_entity.pdbx_description
1 polymer ?
#
loop_
_entity_poly.entity_id
_entity_poly.type
_entity_poly.pdbx_seq_one_letter_code
_entity_poly.pdbx_strand_id
1 'polypeptide(L)'
;MPSQLAIETVTRLARRTPVRPEAEIQADIYMLLTTSGLGLDSDDVVKMESQVADGTRRRIDIEAGHVVIEVKKDLRAGNLADYEEQLAGYVQQRHIELGSRYVGILTDGTGWRLYNLRDGALVAVSELELNPNAPDVDHLLVWLESVMATRDQIKPTPQEIEDRLGAESPGHQLDHASLAALFEANVDHAEVKLKRELWAKLLRTAFGKGFVDDPDLFINHTLLVITAELIAHAAIGWDVSPSGGLSPIQLTSGTEFQQAQIHGVVEADFFDWVVQVDGGQEFVAELGRRIARFDWTKVEHDVLKILYESVIAPEERQRLGEYYTPDWLADRVVAATVTDPLGSRVADPSCGSGTFLFHAIRRYLRAADDAGTASAAAVDEVTAHVIGMDVHPVAVTLARVTYLLAIGLDRLKDGERGPLAIPVYLGDSMQWEQSRDLIGGVDRVTISTEGDSIIAGGGGVLFGDDLVFPRTILGDAGRFDRLVSEMADKALDTSNKKNGTLIDPVLRRFNIAEDEAEILRETFATMRALHKSGKNHIWGYYVRNLIRPLWLAEPDNRVDVLVGNPPWLPYAKMTAAMQESYKKLAKPRNLLTGGLGAASRDLSTLFVVRAVELYLRPGGAFAFVMPYGILTRKPHTGFRTGKWMTRNSEHLAVEFGVSWGLADVTTGFPMVSCVVQGKRSASASPIGEAISAWTGYLARPDIPWEEAKDKITIGDGAVSAHDAGAVRPESPYKKKFRQGAVLAPQMVLFVREVPAGPLGAGAGRVSVTSNRSTYEPKPWKHLAAISATVETKFVRPTYLGMTVLPYRTLEPRRTVLPVNDADVLEESAIDDHPGLKSWWDQAEELWGANKSESDKGKLLDRIDFHGQLSAQLPVASIRVVYTKTGNKLAAAIVRDSRAIIDFSLYWAEVSTESEARYLCAVLNSGTVLERVKPLQTLGLYGARHFDKYVFLVPFPKYDNTDDLHLEIASLGEKAEKLAATIDVSSARTFQAARKLIVQAVADAGIGAAIDAAVAKLVPAES
;
A
#
# COMPACT_ATOMS: atom_id res chain seq x y z
N MET A 1 32.03 -7.24 6.60
CA MET A 1 33.05 -6.35 7.20
C MET A 1 34.21 -6.27 6.22
N PRO A 2 34.45 -5.08 5.64
CA PRO A 2 35.46 -4.89 4.61
C PRO A 2 36.87 -4.99 5.21
N SER A 3 37.84 -5.42 4.40
CA SER A 3 39.23 -5.51 4.84
C SER A 3 39.80 -4.11 5.11
N GLN A 4 40.80 -4.00 5.98
CA GLN A 4 41.47 -2.72 6.23
C GLN A 4 42.04 -2.11 4.94
N LEU A 5 42.55 -2.96 4.04
CA LEU A 5 43.04 -2.55 2.73
C LEU A 5 41.93 -1.98 1.83
N ALA A 6 40.73 -2.56 1.85
CA ALA A 6 39.58 -2.04 1.12
C ALA A 6 39.18 -0.66 1.66
N ILE A 7 39.12 -0.49 2.98
CA ILE A 7 38.82 0.79 3.63
C ILE A 7 39.83 1.88 3.21
N GLU A 8 41.12 1.57 3.26
CA GLU A 8 42.18 2.49 2.86
C GLU A 8 42.10 2.86 1.36
N THR A 9 41.77 1.89 0.51
CA THR A 9 41.67 2.08 -0.94
C THR A 9 40.46 2.93 -1.33
N VAL A 10 39.27 2.64 -0.78
CA VAL A 10 38.08 3.46 -1.01
C VAL A 10 38.28 4.88 -0.46
N THR A 11 38.98 5.03 0.67
CA THR A 11 39.31 6.36 1.21
C THR A 11 40.21 7.17 0.27
N ARG A 12 41.14 6.52 -0.46
CA ARG A 12 41.93 7.19 -1.50
C ARG A 12 41.07 7.54 -2.72
N LEU A 13 40.22 6.63 -3.16
CA LEU A 13 39.31 6.84 -4.31
C LEU A 13 38.31 7.99 -4.08
N ALA A 14 37.80 8.14 -2.86
CA ALA A 14 36.87 9.22 -2.50
C ALA A 14 37.51 10.62 -2.48
N ARG A 15 38.85 10.74 -2.50
CA ARG A 15 39.56 12.03 -2.45
C ARG A 15 39.95 12.51 -3.85
N ARG A 16 39.20 13.49 -4.37
CA ARG A 16 39.55 14.20 -5.61
C ARG A 16 40.80 15.05 -5.42
N THR A 17 41.95 14.58 -5.91
CA THR A 17 43.23 15.30 -5.85
C THR A 17 43.66 15.73 -7.26
N PRO A 18 43.85 17.03 -7.57
CA PRO A 18 44.08 17.50 -8.95
C PRO A 18 45.34 16.95 -9.63
N VAL A 19 46.29 16.45 -8.83
CA VAL A 19 47.59 15.92 -9.26
C VAL A 19 47.53 14.41 -9.55
N ARG A 20 46.46 13.72 -9.15
CA ARG A 20 46.37 12.26 -9.30
C ARG A 20 46.22 11.86 -10.77
N PRO A 21 47.11 11.01 -11.32
CA PRO A 21 46.98 10.45 -12.67
C PRO A 21 45.83 9.43 -12.75
N GLU A 22 45.26 9.27 -13.94
CA GLU A 22 44.22 8.27 -14.25
C GLU A 22 44.70 6.84 -13.93
N ALA A 23 45.96 6.52 -14.27
CA ALA A 23 46.58 5.23 -13.98
C ALA A 23 46.63 4.89 -12.47
N GLU A 24 46.75 5.88 -11.59
CA GLU A 24 46.70 5.64 -10.13
C GLU A 24 45.28 5.36 -9.64
N ILE A 25 44.26 5.90 -10.31
CA ILE A 25 42.85 5.60 -10.01
C ILE A 25 42.55 4.19 -10.50
N GLN A 26 42.94 3.86 -11.74
CA GLN A 26 42.82 2.53 -12.34
C GLN A 26 43.48 1.46 -11.46
N ALA A 27 44.70 1.70 -10.96
CA ALA A 27 45.41 0.77 -10.08
C ALA A 27 44.68 0.56 -8.73
N ASP A 28 44.11 1.61 -8.14
CA ASP A 28 43.35 1.49 -6.90
C ASP A 28 42.02 0.75 -7.12
N ILE A 29 41.35 0.96 -8.26
CA ILE A 29 40.15 0.19 -8.62
C ILE A 29 40.49 -1.27 -8.85
N TYR A 30 41.55 -1.57 -9.60
CA TYR A 30 42.02 -2.94 -9.80
C TYR A 30 42.36 -3.63 -8.48
N MET A 31 43.05 -2.92 -7.58
CA MET A 31 43.34 -3.44 -6.24
C MET A 31 42.07 -3.68 -5.44
N LEU A 32 41.10 -2.75 -5.48
CA LEU A 32 39.80 -2.92 -4.83
C LEU A 32 39.11 -4.18 -5.36
N LEU A 33 39.03 -4.37 -6.67
CA LEU A 33 38.36 -5.52 -7.28
C LEU A 33 39.03 -6.85 -6.87
N THR A 34 40.36 -6.89 -6.82
CA THR A 34 41.13 -8.10 -6.54
C THR A 34 41.30 -8.43 -5.04
N THR A 35 41.13 -7.47 -4.14
CA THR A 35 41.39 -7.67 -2.68
C THR A 35 40.17 -7.54 -1.77
N SER A 36 39.03 -7.07 -2.26
CA SER A 36 37.88 -6.73 -1.39
C SER A 36 36.91 -7.87 -1.10
N GLY A 37 37.26 -9.12 -1.46
CA GLY A 37 36.36 -10.26 -1.23
C GLY A 37 35.07 -10.19 -2.04
N LEU A 38 35.13 -9.63 -3.26
CA LEU A 38 33.99 -9.54 -4.18
C LEU A 38 33.54 -10.91 -4.73
N GLY A 39 34.28 -11.98 -4.47
CA GLY A 39 33.89 -13.35 -4.85
C GLY A 39 34.29 -13.77 -6.26
N LEU A 40 35.08 -12.96 -6.98
CA LEU A 40 35.53 -13.25 -8.35
C LEU A 40 36.11 -14.68 -8.47
N ASP A 41 35.47 -15.50 -9.31
CA ASP A 41 35.85 -16.88 -9.57
C ASP A 41 36.97 -16.98 -10.62
N SER A 42 37.45 -18.20 -10.93
CA SER A 42 38.54 -18.40 -11.91
C SER A 42 38.22 -17.91 -13.33
N ASP A 43 36.94 -17.75 -13.66
CA ASP A 43 36.45 -17.28 -14.95
C ASP A 43 36.25 -15.75 -14.99
N ASP A 44 36.16 -15.07 -13.84
CA ASP A 44 36.00 -13.62 -13.70
C ASP A 44 37.33 -12.88 -13.55
N VAL A 45 38.29 -13.21 -14.42
CA VAL A 45 39.64 -12.62 -14.36
C VAL A 45 39.56 -11.11 -14.62
N VAL A 46 39.91 -10.31 -13.60
CA VAL A 46 40.08 -8.86 -13.77
C VAL A 46 41.30 -8.62 -14.67
N LYS A 47 41.08 -7.99 -15.82
CA LYS A 47 42.11 -7.63 -16.79
C LYS A 47 42.24 -6.12 -16.82
N MET A 48 43.47 -5.63 -16.87
CA MET A 48 43.76 -4.24 -17.19
C MET A 48 44.25 -4.13 -18.63
N GLU A 49 43.93 -3.02 -19.30
CA GLU A 49 44.43 -2.71 -20.63
C GLU A 49 44.05 -3.76 -21.70
N SER A 50 42.84 -4.33 -21.58
CA SER A 50 42.32 -5.34 -22.52
C SER A 50 42.17 -4.75 -23.92
N GLN A 51 42.83 -5.35 -24.92
CA GLN A 51 42.70 -4.90 -26.31
C GLN A 51 41.40 -5.40 -26.94
N VAL A 52 40.73 -4.50 -27.67
CA VAL A 52 39.50 -4.79 -28.40
C VAL A 52 39.83 -5.52 -29.71
N ALA A 53 39.11 -6.59 -30.06
CA ALA A 53 39.40 -7.40 -31.26
C ALA A 53 38.71 -6.87 -32.54
N ASP A 54 38.55 -5.55 -32.65
CA ASP A 54 37.91 -4.85 -33.78
C ASP A 54 38.92 -4.33 -34.83
N GLY A 55 40.20 -4.65 -34.68
CA GLY A 55 41.29 -4.15 -35.52
C GLY A 55 41.75 -2.73 -35.19
N THR A 56 41.10 -2.05 -34.24
CA THR A 56 41.57 -0.78 -33.68
C THR A 56 42.55 -1.06 -32.53
N ARG A 57 43.54 -0.19 -32.31
CA ARG A 57 44.49 -0.32 -31.18
C ARG A 57 43.91 0.16 -29.85
N ARG A 58 42.58 0.23 -29.73
CA ARG A 58 41.90 0.74 -28.53
C ARG A 58 41.98 -0.28 -27.40
N ARG A 59 42.00 0.22 -26.16
CA ARG A 59 42.13 -0.57 -24.94
C ARG A 59 41.07 -0.17 -23.93
N ILE A 60 40.56 -1.18 -23.24
CA ILE A 60 39.66 -1.07 -22.10
C ILE A 60 40.52 -0.92 -20.84
N ASP A 61 40.23 0.08 -20.01
CA ASP A 61 41.03 0.34 -18.80
C ASP A 61 40.99 -0.83 -17.83
N ILE A 62 39.78 -1.26 -17.45
CA ILE A 62 39.56 -2.43 -16.59
C ILE A 62 38.38 -3.23 -17.12
N GLU A 63 38.56 -4.54 -17.18
CA GLU A 63 37.52 -5.50 -17.55
C GLU A 63 37.42 -6.56 -16.45
N ALA A 64 36.21 -6.78 -15.93
CA ALA A 64 35.94 -7.75 -14.87
C ALA A 64 34.62 -8.46 -15.16
N GLY A 65 34.66 -9.77 -15.43
CA GLY A 65 33.49 -10.54 -15.86
C GLY A 65 32.80 -9.90 -17.07
N HIS A 66 31.50 -9.62 -16.95
CA HIS A 66 30.66 -8.95 -17.95
C HIS A 66 30.62 -7.41 -17.83
N VAL A 67 31.63 -6.82 -17.17
CA VAL A 67 31.71 -5.38 -16.90
C VAL A 67 32.95 -4.78 -17.55
N VAL A 68 32.73 -3.68 -18.27
CA VAL A 68 33.78 -2.80 -18.78
C VAL A 68 33.79 -1.53 -17.94
N ILE A 69 34.93 -1.21 -17.33
CA ILE A 69 35.11 0.01 -16.54
C ILE A 69 36.09 0.93 -17.25
N GLU A 70 35.61 2.12 -17.59
CA GLU A 70 36.42 3.22 -18.12
C GLU A 70 36.69 4.22 -16.99
N VAL A 71 37.96 4.60 -16.82
CA VAL A 71 38.43 5.46 -15.76
C VAL A 71 38.83 6.80 -16.35
N LYS A 72 38.35 7.90 -15.75
CA LYS A 72 38.72 9.27 -16.17
C LYS A 72 39.30 10.05 -14.99
N LYS A 73 40.13 11.05 -15.30
CA LYS A 73 40.73 11.90 -14.26
C LYS A 73 39.71 12.69 -13.41
N ASP A 74 38.68 13.27 -14.03
CA ASP A 74 37.59 13.99 -13.36
C ASP A 74 36.37 14.05 -14.29
N LEU A 75 35.25 13.44 -13.88
CA LEU A 75 34.04 13.38 -14.71
C LEU A 75 33.35 14.75 -14.86
N ARG A 76 33.72 15.75 -14.06
CA ARG A 76 33.12 17.10 -14.08
C ARG A 76 33.82 18.06 -15.03
N ALA A 77 35.08 17.77 -15.37
CA ALA A 77 35.91 18.66 -16.20
C ALA A 77 35.92 18.27 -17.69
N GLY A 78 35.53 17.03 -18.01
CA GLY A 78 35.50 16.50 -19.37
C GLY A 78 34.17 16.62 -20.08
N ASN A 79 34.14 16.25 -21.36
CA ASN A 79 32.90 16.09 -22.12
C ASN A 79 32.35 14.68 -21.89
N LEU A 80 31.36 14.57 -21.01
CA LEU A 80 30.76 13.30 -20.62
C LEU A 80 30.26 12.48 -21.83
N ALA A 81 29.70 13.16 -22.84
CA ALA A 81 29.17 12.51 -24.04
C ALA A 81 30.27 11.78 -24.83
N ASP A 82 31.48 12.33 -24.90
CA ASP A 82 32.60 11.68 -25.60
C ASP A 82 33.05 10.41 -24.86
N TYR A 83 33.00 10.42 -23.52
CA TYR A 83 33.32 9.26 -22.69
C TYR A 83 32.26 8.17 -22.80
N GLU A 84 30.99 8.56 -22.85
CA GLU A 84 29.87 7.65 -23.07
C GLU A 84 29.95 7.01 -24.47
N GLU A 85 30.28 7.76 -25.52
CA GLU A 85 30.46 7.22 -26.87
C GLU A 85 31.64 6.22 -26.94
N GLN A 86 32.75 6.53 -26.27
CA GLN A 86 33.90 5.62 -26.17
C GLN A 86 33.51 4.31 -25.47
N LEU A 87 32.87 4.40 -24.31
CA LEU A 87 32.43 3.24 -23.54
C LEU A 87 31.36 2.43 -24.29
N ALA A 88 30.46 3.09 -25.03
CA ALA A 88 29.44 2.44 -25.84
C ALA A 88 30.08 1.49 -26.87
N GLY A 89 31.13 1.95 -27.54
CA GLY A 89 31.87 1.13 -28.50
C GLY A 89 32.50 -0.12 -27.88
N TYR A 90 33.05 0.00 -26.66
CA TYR A 90 33.62 -1.15 -25.95
C TYR A 90 32.56 -2.16 -25.52
N VAL A 91 31.46 -1.68 -24.93
CA VAL A 91 30.35 -2.52 -24.48
C VAL A 91 29.71 -3.23 -25.67
N GLN A 92 29.45 -2.52 -26.77
CA GLN A 92 28.86 -3.10 -27.98
C GLN A 92 29.74 -4.20 -28.59
N GLN A 93 31.04 -3.95 -28.67
CA GLN A 93 31.96 -4.92 -29.25
C GLN A 93 32.05 -6.18 -28.38
N ARG A 94 32.12 -6.06 -27.05
CA ARG A 94 32.12 -7.22 -26.15
C ARG A 94 30.81 -7.99 -26.18
N HIS A 95 29.69 -7.28 -26.27
CA HIS A 95 28.39 -7.89 -26.42
C HIS A 95 28.31 -8.78 -27.67
N ILE A 96 28.84 -8.30 -28.80
CA ILE A 96 28.91 -9.07 -30.07
C ILE A 96 29.88 -10.26 -29.94
N GLU A 97 31.07 -10.05 -29.37
CA GLU A 97 32.12 -11.07 -29.29
C GLU A 97 31.73 -12.25 -28.39
N LEU A 98 31.06 -11.97 -27.27
CA LEU A 98 30.82 -12.96 -26.21
C LEU A 98 29.35 -13.41 -26.14
N GLY A 99 28.47 -12.86 -26.99
CA GLY A 99 27.07 -13.27 -27.09
C GLY A 99 26.30 -13.14 -25.77
N SER A 100 26.77 -12.30 -24.86
CA SER A 100 26.22 -12.09 -23.51
C SER A 100 26.15 -10.60 -23.21
N ARG A 101 25.24 -10.22 -22.32
CA ARG A 101 25.06 -8.82 -21.95
C ARG A 101 26.33 -8.29 -21.28
N TYR A 102 26.87 -7.18 -21.80
CA TYR A 102 27.95 -6.43 -21.18
C TYR A 102 27.41 -5.10 -20.65
N VAL A 103 27.94 -4.64 -19.52
CA VAL A 103 27.58 -3.34 -18.93
C VAL A 103 28.81 -2.45 -18.79
N GLY A 104 28.58 -1.13 -18.86
CA GLY A 104 29.65 -0.14 -18.80
C GLY A 104 29.63 0.60 -17.47
N ILE A 105 30.79 0.79 -16.85
CA ILE A 105 30.97 1.71 -15.73
C ILE A 105 31.90 2.83 -16.17
N LEU A 106 31.51 4.07 -15.92
CA LEU A 106 32.36 5.24 -16.05
C LEU A 106 32.66 5.80 -14.66
N THR A 107 33.93 6.02 -14.32
CA THR A 107 34.30 6.47 -12.98
C THR A 107 35.53 7.39 -12.94
N ASP A 108 35.57 8.31 -11.99
CA ASP A 108 36.80 9.04 -11.58
C ASP A 108 37.31 8.59 -10.20
N GLY A 109 36.84 7.45 -9.72
CA GLY A 109 37.07 6.91 -8.38
C GLY A 109 36.13 7.51 -7.32
N THR A 110 35.69 8.76 -7.47
CA THR A 110 34.73 9.39 -6.54
C THR A 110 33.29 9.25 -7.03
N GLY A 111 33.02 9.56 -8.30
CA GLY A 111 31.72 9.34 -8.95
C GLY A 111 31.76 8.09 -9.80
N TRP A 112 30.77 7.22 -9.63
CA TRP A 112 30.59 5.96 -10.32
C TRP A 112 29.27 6.00 -11.07
N ARG A 113 29.30 5.72 -12.37
CA ARG A 113 28.12 5.74 -13.24
C ARG A 113 28.02 4.41 -13.98
N LEU A 114 26.90 3.73 -13.81
CA LEU A 114 26.58 2.48 -14.47
C LEU A 114 25.70 2.74 -15.68
N TYR A 115 26.03 2.08 -16.79
CA TYR A 115 25.37 2.23 -18.07
C TYR A 115 24.96 0.88 -18.65
N ASN A 116 23.79 0.88 -19.29
CA ASN A 116 23.30 -0.21 -20.13
C ASN A 116 23.35 0.22 -21.60
N LEU A 117 23.74 -0.68 -22.50
CA LEU A 117 23.70 -0.41 -23.93
C LEU A 117 22.31 -0.68 -24.48
N ARG A 118 21.73 0.32 -25.17
CA ARG A 118 20.41 0.26 -25.80
C ARG A 118 20.48 0.92 -27.18
N ASP A 119 20.11 0.18 -28.23
CA ASP A 119 20.11 0.67 -29.62
C ASP A 119 21.42 1.34 -30.07
N GLY A 120 22.56 0.86 -29.54
CA GLY A 120 23.89 1.40 -29.82
C GLY A 120 24.28 2.64 -29.00
N ALA A 121 23.43 3.11 -28.08
CA ALA A 121 23.72 4.21 -27.16
C ALA A 121 23.75 3.72 -25.70
N LEU A 122 24.59 4.33 -24.87
CA LEU A 122 24.58 4.07 -23.43
C LEU A 122 23.47 4.87 -22.74
N VAL A 123 22.71 4.18 -21.90
CA VAL A 123 21.71 4.78 -21.01
C VAL A 123 22.24 4.66 -19.59
N ALA A 124 22.33 5.79 -18.88
CA ALA A 124 22.71 5.79 -17.47
C ALA A 124 21.60 5.11 -16.64
N VAL A 125 21.99 4.16 -15.80
CA VAL A 125 21.08 3.30 -15.03
C VAL A 125 21.22 3.54 -13.53
N SER A 126 22.44 3.69 -13.03
CA SER A 126 22.72 3.89 -11.61
C SER A 126 23.90 4.84 -11.43
N GLU A 127 23.88 5.66 -10.38
CA GLU A 127 25.00 6.53 -10.01
C GLU A 127 25.30 6.41 -8.51
N LEU A 128 26.59 6.44 -8.15
CA LEU A 128 27.05 6.45 -6.77
C LEU A 128 28.16 7.49 -6.63
N GLU A 129 28.04 8.42 -5.68
CA GLU A 129 29.09 9.40 -5.35
C GLU A 129 29.63 9.16 -3.94
N LEU A 130 30.95 8.96 -3.82
CA LEU A 130 31.61 8.75 -2.54
C LEU A 130 31.82 10.08 -1.80
N ASN A 131 31.51 10.09 -0.51
CA ASN A 131 31.79 11.22 0.35
C ASN A 131 33.27 11.23 0.79
N PRO A 132 34.07 12.26 0.46
CA PRO A 132 35.49 12.32 0.82
C PRO A 132 35.75 12.35 2.34
N ASN A 133 34.78 12.80 3.14
CA ASN A 133 34.92 12.94 4.59
C ASN A 133 34.48 11.69 5.36
N ALA A 134 33.62 10.88 4.74
CA ALA A 134 33.06 9.66 5.33
C ALA A 134 32.69 8.68 4.20
N PRO A 135 33.68 8.06 3.54
CA PRO A 135 33.44 7.18 2.41
C PRO A 135 32.72 5.90 2.89
N ASP A 136 31.57 5.63 2.28
CA ASP A 136 30.79 4.43 2.57
C ASP A 136 31.34 3.23 1.79
N VAL A 137 32.28 2.53 2.42
CA VAL A 137 33.00 1.40 1.83
C VAL A 137 32.06 0.24 1.55
N ASP A 138 31.17 -0.07 2.48
CA ASP A 138 30.25 -1.19 2.35
C ASP A 138 29.26 -0.95 1.20
N HIS A 139 28.72 0.27 1.09
CA HIS A 139 27.82 0.61 0.00
C HIS A 139 28.49 0.49 -1.38
N LEU A 140 29.72 0.99 -1.57
CA LEU A 140 30.43 0.82 -2.84
C LEU A 140 30.68 -0.65 -3.18
N LEU A 141 31.06 -1.46 -2.19
CA LEU A 141 31.32 -2.88 -2.42
C LEU A 141 30.04 -3.64 -2.77
N VAL A 142 28.93 -3.35 -2.10
CA VAL A 142 27.62 -3.93 -2.43
C VAL A 142 27.15 -3.46 -3.81
N TRP A 143 27.36 -2.19 -4.15
CA TRP A 143 27.04 -1.63 -5.47
C TRP A 143 27.82 -2.35 -6.58
N LEU A 144 29.14 -2.44 -6.46
CA LEU A 144 30.01 -3.12 -7.43
C LEU A 144 29.71 -4.62 -7.53
N GLU A 145 29.49 -5.30 -6.41
CA GLU A 145 29.14 -6.72 -6.38
C GLU A 145 27.77 -6.97 -7.02
N SER A 146 26.79 -6.10 -6.79
CA SER A 146 25.47 -6.22 -7.41
C SER A 146 25.51 -6.07 -8.93
N VAL A 147 26.45 -5.25 -9.45
CA VAL A 147 26.68 -5.10 -10.90
C VAL A 147 27.39 -6.31 -11.49
N MET A 148 28.49 -6.77 -10.86
CA MET A 148 29.32 -7.86 -11.40
C MET A 148 28.71 -9.25 -11.17
N ALA A 149 27.86 -9.39 -10.15
CA ALA A 149 27.22 -10.63 -9.74
C ALA A 149 28.19 -11.77 -9.38
N THR A 150 29.21 -11.47 -8.57
CA THR A 150 30.38 -12.35 -8.38
C THR A 150 30.37 -13.17 -7.09
N ARG A 151 29.44 -12.95 -6.16
CA ARG A 151 29.44 -13.65 -4.87
C ARG A 151 28.40 -14.77 -4.84
N ASP A 152 28.83 -15.96 -4.41
CA ASP A 152 27.96 -17.15 -4.28
C ASP A 152 27.58 -17.47 -2.84
N GLN A 153 26.58 -18.36 -2.69
CA GLN A 153 26.06 -18.88 -1.42
C GLN A 153 25.52 -17.79 -0.48
N ILE A 154 24.88 -16.76 -1.06
CA ILE A 154 24.28 -15.65 -0.32
C ILE A 154 23.05 -16.17 0.43
N LYS A 155 23.00 -16.02 1.77
CA LYS A 155 21.78 -16.35 2.54
C LYS A 155 20.68 -15.33 2.19
N PRO A 156 19.46 -15.75 1.81
CA PRO A 156 18.37 -14.85 1.42
C PRO A 156 17.71 -14.20 2.65
N THR A 157 18.46 -13.33 3.32
CA THR A 157 17.94 -12.51 4.43
C THR A 157 17.21 -11.28 3.88
N PRO A 158 16.31 -10.65 4.66
CA PRO A 158 15.60 -9.45 4.22
C PRO A 158 16.51 -8.35 3.67
N GLN A 159 17.62 -8.08 4.36
CA GLN A 159 18.58 -7.05 3.98
C GLN A 159 19.28 -7.39 2.65
N GLU A 160 19.71 -8.64 2.48
CA GLU A 160 20.43 -9.08 1.27
C GLU A 160 19.52 -9.03 0.03
N ILE A 161 18.23 -9.32 0.18
CA ILE A 161 17.22 -9.19 -0.89
C ILE A 161 17.00 -7.72 -1.25
N GLU A 162 16.82 -6.85 -0.24
CA GLU A 162 16.64 -5.41 -0.46
C GLU A 162 17.85 -4.81 -1.19
N ASP A 163 19.06 -5.10 -0.71
CA ASP A 163 20.30 -4.54 -1.24
C ASP A 163 20.64 -5.01 -2.65
N ARG A 164 20.22 -6.22 -3.04
CA ARG A 164 20.65 -6.85 -4.32
C ARG A 164 19.55 -7.01 -5.35
N LEU A 165 18.31 -7.18 -4.92
CA LEU A 165 17.16 -7.43 -5.80
C LEU A 165 16.10 -6.31 -5.73
N GLY A 166 16.19 -5.39 -4.76
CA GLY A 166 15.29 -4.24 -4.64
C GLY A 166 15.49 -3.18 -5.71
N ALA A 167 14.53 -2.28 -5.88
CA ALA A 167 14.51 -1.26 -6.95
C ALA A 167 15.72 -0.31 -6.95
N GLU A 168 16.31 -0.07 -5.79
CA GLU A 168 17.52 0.76 -5.64
C GLU A 168 18.82 -0.01 -5.94
N SER A 169 18.76 -1.34 -6.08
CA SER A 169 19.91 -2.15 -6.46
C SER A 169 20.33 -1.85 -7.91
N PRO A 170 21.63 -1.64 -8.17
CA PRO A 170 22.12 -1.46 -9.55
C PRO A 170 21.79 -2.66 -10.45
N GLY A 171 21.81 -3.87 -9.89
CA GLY A 171 21.47 -5.09 -10.64
C GLY A 171 19.99 -5.10 -11.06
N HIS A 172 19.08 -4.67 -10.17
CA HIS A 172 17.67 -4.52 -10.50
C HIS A 172 17.45 -3.45 -11.57
N GLN A 173 18.06 -2.28 -11.41
CA GLN A 173 17.92 -1.17 -12.36
C GLN A 173 18.40 -1.57 -13.76
N LEU A 174 19.47 -2.37 -13.85
CA LEU A 174 19.94 -2.96 -15.10
C LEU A 174 18.91 -3.89 -15.74
N ASP A 175 18.26 -4.73 -14.95
CA ASP A 175 17.26 -5.68 -15.43
C ASP A 175 15.98 -5.00 -15.86
N HIS A 176 15.52 -4.05 -15.06
CA HIS A 176 14.40 -3.18 -15.41
C HIS A 176 14.65 -2.47 -16.74
N ALA A 177 15.82 -1.82 -16.90
CA ALA A 177 16.15 -1.11 -18.13
C ALA A 177 16.19 -2.04 -19.37
N SER A 178 16.64 -3.28 -19.21
CA SER A 178 16.69 -4.24 -20.32
C SER A 178 15.32 -4.79 -20.67
N LEU A 179 14.52 -5.12 -19.67
CA LEU A 179 13.16 -5.58 -19.86
C LEU A 179 12.27 -4.48 -20.44
N ALA A 180 12.46 -3.23 -20.02
CA ALA A 180 11.79 -2.07 -20.60
C ALA A 180 12.13 -1.92 -22.09
N ALA A 181 13.41 -2.05 -22.48
CA ALA A 181 13.80 -2.01 -23.88
C ALA A 181 13.17 -3.16 -24.70
N LEU A 182 13.14 -4.39 -24.15
CA LEU A 182 12.46 -5.53 -24.78
C LEU A 182 10.95 -5.28 -24.94
N PHE A 183 10.31 -4.71 -23.92
CA PHE A 183 8.89 -4.38 -23.95
C PHE A 183 8.58 -3.30 -24.99
N GLU A 184 9.34 -2.22 -25.02
CA GLU A 184 9.16 -1.12 -25.97
C GLU A 184 9.31 -1.58 -27.42
N ALA A 185 10.28 -2.46 -27.71
CA ALA A 185 10.48 -3.03 -29.04
C ALA A 185 9.34 -3.97 -29.50
N ASN A 186 8.54 -4.48 -28.56
CA ASN A 186 7.52 -5.50 -28.81
C ASN A 186 6.11 -5.08 -28.36
N VAL A 187 5.85 -3.78 -28.16
CA VAL A 187 4.56 -3.27 -27.67
C VAL A 187 3.38 -3.60 -28.61
N ASP A 188 3.64 -3.68 -29.91
CA ASP A 188 2.66 -4.03 -30.94
C ASP A 188 2.57 -5.54 -31.22
N HIS A 189 3.37 -6.37 -30.53
CA HIS A 189 3.29 -7.81 -30.63
C HIS A 189 1.93 -8.30 -30.07
N ALA A 190 1.18 -9.08 -30.85
CA ALA A 190 -0.20 -9.44 -30.54
C ALA A 190 -0.38 -10.11 -29.17
N GLU A 191 0.54 -11.01 -28.81
CA GLU A 191 0.50 -11.75 -27.55
C GLU A 191 0.88 -10.86 -26.35
N VAL A 192 1.85 -9.94 -26.52
CA VAL A 192 2.26 -8.99 -25.46
C VAL A 192 1.09 -8.05 -25.15
N LYS A 193 0.44 -7.54 -26.19
CA LYS A 193 -0.73 -6.67 -26.08
C LYS A 193 -1.89 -7.37 -25.37
N LEU A 194 -2.22 -8.59 -25.78
CA LEU A 194 -3.30 -9.37 -25.16
C LEU A 194 -3.04 -9.62 -23.66
N LYS A 195 -1.82 -10.06 -23.31
CA LYS A 195 -1.45 -10.35 -21.92
C LYS A 195 -1.49 -9.09 -21.05
N ARG A 196 -0.98 -7.97 -21.54
CA ARG A 196 -1.07 -6.67 -20.85
C ARG A 196 -2.52 -6.22 -20.66
N GLU A 197 -3.36 -6.31 -21.70
CA GLU A 197 -4.76 -5.90 -21.62
C GLU A 197 -5.54 -6.72 -20.57
N LEU A 198 -5.32 -8.05 -20.54
CA LEU A 198 -5.94 -8.93 -19.55
C LEU A 198 -5.44 -8.66 -18.13
N TRP A 199 -4.14 -8.44 -17.97
CA TRP A 199 -3.53 -8.01 -16.71
C TRP A 199 -4.14 -6.70 -16.21
N ALA A 200 -4.19 -5.67 -17.05
CA ALA A 200 -4.72 -4.35 -16.71
C ALA A 200 -6.21 -4.42 -16.35
N LYS A 201 -7.00 -5.28 -17.05
CA LYS A 201 -8.40 -5.52 -16.73
C LYS A 201 -8.57 -6.06 -15.31
N LEU A 202 -7.81 -7.09 -14.94
CA LEU A 202 -7.89 -7.70 -13.60
C LEU A 202 -7.58 -6.70 -12.50
N LEU A 203 -6.50 -5.94 -12.64
CA LEU A 203 -6.12 -4.92 -11.65
C LEU A 203 -7.13 -3.77 -11.58
N ARG A 204 -7.70 -3.35 -12.72
CA ARG A 204 -8.73 -2.30 -12.76
C ARG A 204 -9.99 -2.72 -12.02
N THR A 205 -10.42 -3.98 -12.17
CA THR A 205 -11.56 -4.54 -11.44
C THR A 205 -11.29 -4.62 -9.94
N ALA A 206 -10.07 -4.98 -9.53
CA ALA A 206 -9.68 -5.08 -8.13
C ALA A 206 -9.56 -3.71 -7.42
N PHE A 207 -8.86 -2.76 -8.04
CA PHE A 207 -8.33 -1.56 -7.37
C PHE A 207 -9.04 -0.26 -7.74
N GLY A 208 -9.88 -0.27 -8.78
CA GLY A 208 -10.74 0.86 -9.12
C GLY A 208 -10.01 2.08 -9.68
N LYS A 209 -10.43 3.30 -9.28
CA LYS A 209 -9.96 4.59 -9.87
C LYS A 209 -8.50 4.88 -9.51
N GLY A 210 -7.96 4.18 -8.50
CA GLY A 210 -6.56 4.30 -8.13
C GLY A 210 -5.63 3.63 -9.13
N PHE A 211 -6.10 2.62 -9.87
CA PHE A 211 -5.27 1.90 -10.83
C PHE A 211 -5.02 2.75 -12.08
N VAL A 212 -3.75 2.88 -12.44
CA VAL A 212 -3.28 3.49 -13.67
C VAL A 212 -2.60 2.37 -14.47
N ASP A 213 -2.99 2.22 -15.74
CA ASP A 213 -2.36 1.27 -16.67
C ASP A 213 -1.02 1.85 -17.14
N ASP A 214 -0.05 1.80 -16.22
CA ASP A 214 1.31 2.27 -16.42
C ASP A 214 2.17 1.16 -17.02
N PRO A 215 2.83 1.36 -18.18
CA PRO A 215 3.79 0.40 -18.73
C PRO A 215 4.87 -0.01 -17.73
N ASP A 216 5.35 0.93 -16.91
CA ASP A 216 6.43 0.69 -15.95
C ASP A 216 5.99 -0.30 -14.85
N LEU A 217 4.73 -0.20 -14.41
CA LEU A 217 4.16 -1.15 -13.46
C LEU A 217 4.05 -2.56 -14.07
N PHE A 218 3.69 -2.67 -15.35
CA PHE A 218 3.65 -3.97 -16.04
C PHE A 218 5.05 -4.60 -16.17
N ILE A 219 6.07 -3.78 -16.45
CA ILE A 219 7.47 -4.20 -16.52
C ILE A 219 7.97 -4.68 -15.16
N ASN A 220 7.74 -3.91 -14.10
CA ASN A 220 8.10 -4.29 -12.73
C ASN A 220 7.42 -5.59 -12.30
N HIS A 221 6.13 -5.76 -12.62
CA HIS A 221 5.41 -7.01 -12.36
C HIS A 221 5.97 -8.20 -13.15
N THR A 222 6.33 -7.99 -14.42
CA THR A 222 6.97 -9.02 -15.24
C THR A 222 8.30 -9.46 -14.62
N LEU A 223 9.15 -8.50 -14.24
CA LEU A 223 10.45 -8.77 -13.62
C LEU A 223 10.31 -9.54 -12.29
N LEU A 224 9.35 -9.13 -11.45
CA LEU A 224 9.06 -9.79 -10.18
C LEU A 224 8.61 -11.24 -10.37
N VAL A 225 7.72 -11.50 -11.32
CA VAL A 225 7.22 -12.86 -11.57
C VAL A 225 8.32 -13.76 -12.09
N ILE A 226 9.09 -13.34 -13.10
CA ILE A 226 10.20 -14.15 -13.64
C ILE A 226 11.24 -14.42 -12.54
N THR A 227 11.52 -13.43 -11.69
CA THR A 227 12.42 -13.59 -10.55
C THR A 227 11.88 -14.64 -9.57
N ALA A 228 10.59 -14.61 -9.24
CA ALA A 228 9.96 -15.59 -8.36
C ALA A 228 9.95 -17.00 -8.97
N GLU A 229 9.74 -17.13 -10.28
CA GLU A 229 9.82 -18.41 -11.00
C GLU A 229 11.24 -19.02 -10.95
N LEU A 230 12.26 -18.19 -11.13
CA LEU A 230 13.66 -18.60 -10.99
C LEU A 230 13.98 -18.99 -9.54
N ILE A 231 13.50 -18.23 -8.55
CA ILE A 231 13.62 -18.59 -7.13
C ILE A 231 12.95 -19.93 -6.86
N ALA A 232 11.78 -20.20 -7.43
CA ALA A 232 11.08 -21.47 -7.25
C ALA A 232 11.91 -22.66 -7.73
N HIS A 233 12.52 -22.56 -8.93
CA HIS A 233 13.41 -23.59 -9.47
C HIS A 233 14.66 -23.75 -8.61
N ALA A 234 15.31 -22.64 -8.24
CA ALA A 234 16.53 -22.66 -7.44
C ALA A 234 16.29 -23.23 -6.02
N ALA A 235 15.15 -22.93 -5.42
CA ALA A 235 14.77 -23.44 -4.09
C ALA A 235 14.53 -24.95 -4.05
N ILE A 236 14.16 -25.55 -5.19
CA ILE A 236 14.07 -27.01 -5.30
C ILE A 236 15.37 -27.68 -5.76
N GLY A 237 16.45 -26.91 -5.85
CA GLY A 237 17.80 -27.38 -6.11
C GLY A 237 18.16 -27.50 -7.59
N TRP A 238 17.41 -26.89 -8.50
CA TRP A 238 17.88 -26.70 -9.87
C TRP A 238 18.93 -25.59 -9.92
N ASP A 239 19.95 -25.79 -10.74
CA ASP A 239 20.84 -24.71 -11.13
C ASP A 239 20.13 -23.86 -12.19
N VAL A 240 19.79 -22.62 -11.83
CA VAL A 240 19.12 -21.66 -12.72
C VAL A 240 20.11 -20.77 -13.47
N SER A 241 21.42 -20.98 -13.28
CA SER A 241 22.44 -20.30 -14.07
C SER A 241 22.45 -20.83 -15.51
N PRO A 242 23.08 -20.10 -16.46
CA PRO A 242 23.23 -20.57 -17.83
C PRO A 242 23.94 -21.93 -17.98
N SER A 243 24.71 -22.37 -16.98
CA SER A 243 25.37 -23.68 -16.96
C SER A 243 24.49 -24.83 -16.43
N GLY A 244 23.32 -24.52 -15.84
CA GLY A 244 22.47 -25.47 -15.12
C GLY A 244 21.65 -26.45 -15.98
N GLY A 245 21.78 -26.37 -17.31
CA GLY A 245 21.18 -27.31 -18.26
C GLY A 245 19.68 -27.10 -18.54
N LEU A 246 18.98 -26.25 -17.78
CA LEU A 246 17.62 -25.82 -18.09
C LEU A 246 17.64 -24.63 -19.06
N SER A 247 16.82 -24.70 -20.12
CA SER A 247 16.64 -23.57 -21.01
C SER A 247 15.83 -22.45 -20.34
N PRO A 248 16.02 -21.18 -20.74
CA PRO A 248 15.19 -20.06 -20.29
C PRO A 248 13.68 -20.30 -20.44
N ILE A 249 13.26 -20.97 -21.51
CA ILE A 249 11.85 -21.34 -21.71
C ILE A 249 11.38 -22.32 -20.63
N GLN A 250 12.18 -23.33 -20.28
CA GLN A 250 11.82 -24.29 -19.22
C GLN A 250 11.69 -23.61 -17.84
N LEU A 251 12.52 -22.60 -17.58
CA LEU A 251 12.52 -21.84 -16.32
C LEU A 251 11.27 -20.97 -16.14
N THR A 252 10.64 -20.52 -17.23
CA THR A 252 9.41 -19.70 -17.17
C THR A 252 8.13 -20.46 -17.54
N SER A 253 8.24 -21.63 -18.18
CA SER A 253 7.06 -22.41 -18.59
C SER A 253 6.55 -23.36 -17.49
N GLY A 254 7.38 -23.67 -16.50
CA GLY A 254 7.08 -24.63 -15.44
C GLY A 254 7.11 -26.10 -15.88
N THR A 255 7.72 -26.41 -17.04
CA THR A 255 7.78 -27.77 -17.60
C THR A 255 8.42 -28.78 -16.63
N GLU A 256 9.46 -28.39 -15.89
CA GLU A 256 10.13 -29.28 -14.94
C GLU A 256 9.24 -29.63 -13.74
N PHE A 257 8.46 -28.67 -13.24
CA PHE A 257 7.45 -28.94 -12.22
C PHE A 257 6.39 -29.92 -12.72
N GLN A 258 5.92 -29.76 -13.96
CA GLN A 258 4.95 -30.70 -14.56
C GLN A 258 5.52 -32.12 -14.70
N GLN A 259 6.78 -32.26 -15.12
CA GLN A 259 7.46 -33.56 -15.18
C GLN A 259 7.57 -34.21 -13.78
N ALA A 260 7.81 -33.40 -12.76
CA ALA A 260 7.78 -33.81 -11.37
C ALA A 260 6.35 -33.97 -10.81
N GLN A 261 5.28 -33.85 -11.61
CA GLN A 261 3.89 -33.89 -11.15
C GLN A 261 3.61 -32.88 -10.03
N ILE A 262 4.16 -31.67 -10.14
CA ILE A 262 3.86 -30.50 -9.30
C ILE A 262 3.17 -29.47 -10.20
N HIS A 263 1.96 -29.08 -9.83
CA HIS A 263 1.11 -28.17 -10.59
C HIS A 263 0.81 -26.90 -9.79
N GLY A 264 0.55 -25.78 -10.48
CA GLY A 264 0.18 -24.52 -9.82
C GLY A 264 1.32 -23.77 -9.14
N VAL A 265 2.58 -23.98 -9.53
CA VAL A 265 3.73 -23.15 -9.07
C VAL A 265 4.10 -22.16 -10.15
N VAL A 266 4.79 -22.63 -11.19
CA VAL A 266 5.15 -21.89 -12.41
C VAL A 266 4.24 -22.37 -13.53
N GLU A 267 3.52 -21.44 -14.17
CA GLU A 267 2.60 -21.71 -15.27
C GLU A 267 2.72 -20.61 -16.32
N ALA A 268 2.48 -20.95 -17.59
CA ALA A 268 2.31 -19.92 -18.62
C ALA A 268 1.16 -18.96 -18.25
N ASP A 269 1.49 -17.69 -18.04
CA ASP A 269 0.60 -16.67 -17.48
C ASP A 269 0.59 -15.35 -18.29
N PHE A 270 0.58 -14.19 -17.63
CA PHE A 270 0.66 -12.88 -18.29
C PHE A 270 2.09 -12.45 -18.59
N PHE A 271 3.09 -13.03 -17.92
CA PHE A 271 4.46 -12.51 -17.79
C PHE A 271 5.49 -13.35 -18.55
N ASP A 272 5.14 -14.57 -18.97
CA ASP A 272 5.89 -15.43 -19.88
C ASP A 272 6.01 -14.87 -21.33
N TRP A 273 5.46 -13.67 -21.60
CA TRP A 273 5.66 -12.99 -22.90
C TRP A 273 7.14 -12.74 -23.22
N VAL A 274 7.98 -12.63 -22.20
CA VAL A 274 9.41 -12.35 -22.36
C VAL A 274 10.09 -13.41 -23.19
N VAL A 275 9.80 -14.70 -22.99
CA VAL A 275 10.42 -15.78 -23.78
C VAL A 275 9.80 -15.96 -25.18
N GLN A 276 8.81 -15.14 -25.53
CA GLN A 276 8.14 -15.15 -26.83
C GLN A 276 8.67 -14.08 -27.80
N VAL A 277 9.59 -13.23 -27.34
CA VAL A 277 10.20 -12.15 -28.14
C VAL A 277 11.70 -12.36 -28.31
N ASP A 278 12.26 -11.80 -29.38
CA ASP A 278 13.71 -11.84 -29.64
C ASP A 278 14.48 -11.15 -28.50
N GLY A 279 15.55 -11.77 -28.00
CA GLY A 279 16.37 -11.26 -26.89
C GLY A 279 15.87 -11.61 -25.49
N GLY A 280 14.66 -12.16 -25.36
CA GLY A 280 14.07 -12.44 -24.06
C GLY A 280 14.63 -13.67 -23.34
N GLN A 281 15.10 -14.68 -24.09
CA GLN A 281 15.75 -15.85 -23.48
C GLN A 281 17.10 -15.50 -22.88
N GLU A 282 17.87 -14.64 -23.55
CA GLU A 282 19.12 -14.08 -23.06
C GLU A 282 18.88 -13.29 -21.77
N PHE A 283 17.83 -12.47 -21.73
CA PHE A 283 17.43 -11.74 -20.52
C PHE A 283 17.15 -12.68 -19.33
N VAL A 284 16.36 -13.73 -19.53
CA VAL A 284 16.05 -14.71 -18.46
C VAL A 284 17.30 -15.46 -18.01
N ALA A 285 18.22 -15.80 -18.92
CA ALA A 285 19.49 -16.44 -18.57
C ALA A 285 20.38 -15.55 -17.68
N GLU A 286 20.45 -14.26 -17.99
CA GLU A 286 21.19 -13.26 -17.21
C GLU A 286 20.58 -13.09 -15.81
N LEU A 287 19.25 -13.02 -15.72
CA LEU A 287 18.54 -12.98 -14.46
C LEU A 287 18.75 -14.26 -13.64
N GLY A 288 18.72 -15.43 -14.29
CA GLY A 288 19.03 -16.72 -13.70
C GLY A 288 20.41 -16.77 -13.07
N ARG A 289 21.45 -16.23 -13.74
CA ARG A 289 22.81 -16.11 -13.16
C ARG A 289 22.79 -15.34 -11.84
N ARG A 290 22.04 -14.24 -11.76
CA ARG A 290 21.94 -13.44 -10.52
C ARG A 290 21.20 -14.17 -9.40
N ILE A 291 20.17 -14.94 -9.72
CA ILE A 291 19.37 -15.68 -8.73
C ILE A 291 20.11 -16.93 -8.23
N ALA A 292 20.93 -17.58 -9.06
CA ALA A 292 21.72 -18.76 -8.68
C ALA A 292 22.73 -18.49 -7.55
N ARG A 293 23.13 -17.23 -7.34
CA ARG A 293 24.05 -16.80 -6.27
C ARG A 293 23.51 -17.02 -4.85
N PHE A 294 22.20 -17.08 -4.71
CA PHE A 294 21.55 -17.21 -3.41
C PHE A 294 21.38 -18.67 -3.02
N ASP A 295 21.64 -18.97 -1.74
CA ASP A 295 21.32 -20.26 -1.15
C ASP A 295 19.85 -20.29 -0.69
N TRP A 296 18.95 -20.55 -1.65
CA TRP A 296 17.51 -20.64 -1.42
C TRP A 296 17.08 -21.83 -0.55
N THR A 297 18.00 -22.72 -0.16
CA THR A 297 17.70 -23.79 0.80
C THR A 297 17.60 -23.26 2.25
N LYS A 298 18.14 -22.07 2.52
CA LYS A 298 18.17 -21.44 3.85
C LYS A 298 17.10 -20.36 4.07
N VAL A 299 15.92 -20.55 3.50
CA VAL A 299 14.79 -19.62 3.63
C VAL A 299 14.09 -19.79 4.99
N GLU A 300 14.17 -18.76 5.82
CA GLU A 300 13.57 -18.73 7.17
C GLU A 300 12.27 -17.89 7.25
N HIS A 301 11.95 -17.11 6.21
CA HIS A 301 10.87 -16.10 6.20
C HIS A 301 10.17 -16.06 4.83
N ASP A 302 9.06 -15.32 4.71
CA ASP A 302 8.44 -14.98 3.42
C ASP A 302 9.33 -13.99 2.61
N VAL A 303 10.32 -14.57 1.92
CA VAL A 303 11.26 -13.85 1.03
C VAL A 303 10.54 -13.10 -0.08
N LEU A 304 9.43 -13.67 -0.60
CA LEU A 304 8.74 -13.14 -1.77
C LEU A 304 7.99 -11.85 -1.42
N LYS A 305 7.47 -11.75 -0.19
CA LYS A 305 6.97 -10.48 0.35
C LYS A 305 8.05 -9.40 0.31
N ILE A 306 9.24 -9.69 0.84
CA ILE A 306 10.33 -8.71 0.95
C ILE A 306 10.77 -8.26 -0.44
N LEU A 307 10.90 -9.20 -1.38
CA LEU A 307 11.18 -8.90 -2.78
C LEU A 307 10.12 -7.97 -3.40
N TYR A 308 8.84 -8.23 -3.15
CA TYR A 308 7.77 -7.36 -3.63
C TYR A 308 7.86 -5.95 -3.02
N GLU A 309 8.06 -5.85 -1.71
CA GLU A 309 8.13 -4.57 -0.99
C GLU A 309 9.39 -3.76 -1.31
N SER A 310 10.48 -4.41 -1.72
CA SER A 310 11.74 -3.76 -2.13
C SER A 310 11.73 -3.28 -3.57
N VAL A 311 10.89 -3.86 -4.44
CA VAL A 311 10.75 -3.44 -5.84
C VAL A 311 9.60 -2.44 -6.02
N ILE A 312 8.44 -2.67 -5.40
CA ILE A 312 7.26 -1.82 -5.57
C ILE A 312 7.21 -0.73 -4.51
N ALA A 313 7.30 0.53 -4.97
CA ALA A 313 7.34 1.71 -4.12
C ALA A 313 6.14 1.79 -3.15
N PRO A 314 6.32 2.34 -1.92
CA PRO A 314 5.23 2.47 -0.94
C PRO A 314 4.01 3.23 -1.46
N GLU A 315 4.20 4.26 -2.30
CA GLU A 315 3.12 5.05 -2.90
C GLU A 315 2.27 4.21 -3.87
N GLU A 316 2.90 3.31 -4.63
CA GLU A 316 2.23 2.38 -5.53
C GLU A 316 1.38 1.38 -4.74
N ARG A 317 1.99 0.72 -3.75
CA ARG A 317 1.28 -0.23 -2.88
C ARG A 317 0.11 0.42 -2.17
N GLN A 318 0.29 1.66 -1.69
CA GLN A 318 -0.79 2.42 -1.05
C GLN A 318 -1.91 2.78 -2.04
N ARG A 319 -1.59 3.04 -3.31
CA ARG A 319 -2.54 3.32 -4.38
C ARG A 319 -3.35 2.07 -4.76
N LEU A 320 -2.71 0.91 -4.76
CA LEU A 320 -3.34 -0.40 -4.89
C LEU A 320 -4.06 -0.83 -3.59
N GLY A 321 -3.78 -0.19 -2.45
CA GLY A 321 -4.39 -0.56 -1.17
C GLY A 321 -3.84 -1.87 -0.60
N GLU A 322 -2.62 -2.23 -0.99
CA GLU A 322 -1.90 -3.43 -0.57
C GLU A 322 -1.08 -3.14 0.69
N TYR A 323 -1.35 -3.92 1.73
CA TYR A 323 -0.64 -3.84 3.01
C TYR A 323 -0.22 -5.24 3.43
N TYR A 324 1.07 -5.54 3.35
CA TYR A 324 1.58 -6.85 3.73
C TYR A 324 1.67 -7.01 5.25
N THR A 325 1.35 -8.21 5.72
CA THR A 325 1.31 -8.50 7.16
C THR A 325 2.70 -8.85 7.66
N PRO A 326 3.18 -8.29 8.79
CA PRO A 326 4.43 -8.73 9.41
C PRO A 326 4.43 -10.20 9.81
N ASP A 327 5.58 -10.85 9.67
CA ASP A 327 5.77 -12.28 9.91
C ASP A 327 5.32 -12.70 11.31
N TRP A 328 5.80 -12.00 12.35
CA TRP A 328 5.40 -12.25 13.74
C TRP A 328 3.88 -12.16 13.94
N LEU A 329 3.19 -11.25 13.24
CA LEU A 329 1.75 -11.05 13.42
C LEU A 329 0.96 -12.16 12.75
N ALA A 330 1.33 -12.54 11.53
CA ALA A 330 0.70 -13.65 10.82
C ALA A 330 0.87 -14.97 11.59
N ASP A 331 2.08 -15.28 12.06
CA ASP A 331 2.37 -16.45 12.89
C ASP A 331 1.46 -16.50 14.14
N ARG A 332 1.33 -15.38 14.87
CA ARG A 332 0.48 -15.32 16.08
C ARG A 332 -1.00 -15.47 15.77
N VAL A 333 -1.51 -14.84 14.72
CA VAL A 333 -2.92 -14.99 14.32
C VAL A 333 -3.22 -16.44 13.93
N VAL A 334 -2.36 -17.08 13.14
CA VAL A 334 -2.49 -18.49 12.76
C VAL A 334 -2.43 -19.38 14.01
N ALA A 335 -1.46 -19.18 14.89
CA ALA A 335 -1.30 -19.97 16.12
C ALA A 335 -2.51 -19.87 17.06
N ALA A 336 -3.13 -18.69 17.16
CA ALA A 336 -4.30 -18.45 18.00
C ALA A 336 -5.60 -19.03 17.41
N THR A 337 -5.71 -19.11 16.08
CA THR A 337 -6.98 -19.45 15.41
C THR A 337 -7.02 -20.90 14.92
N VAL A 338 -5.90 -21.44 14.43
CA VAL A 338 -5.78 -22.82 13.93
C VAL A 338 -5.37 -23.75 15.08
N THR A 339 -6.34 -24.08 15.93
CA THR A 339 -6.09 -24.88 17.15
C THR A 339 -5.96 -26.39 16.89
N ASP A 340 -6.56 -26.88 15.81
CA ASP A 340 -6.46 -28.28 15.34
C ASP A 340 -5.95 -28.30 13.89
N PRO A 341 -4.63 -28.17 13.66
CA PRO A 341 -4.08 -28.05 12.31
C PRO A 341 -4.39 -29.25 11.41
N LEU A 342 -4.33 -30.48 11.95
CA LEU A 342 -4.51 -31.70 11.17
C LEU A 342 -5.98 -31.97 10.81
N GLY A 343 -6.92 -31.52 11.64
CA GLY A 343 -8.36 -31.69 11.41
C GLY A 343 -9.08 -30.50 10.77
N SER A 344 -8.38 -29.38 10.52
CA SER A 344 -9.01 -28.12 10.06
C SER A 344 -8.53 -27.70 8.67
N ARG A 345 -9.48 -27.42 7.78
CA ARG A 345 -9.25 -26.69 6.53
C ARG A 345 -9.18 -25.19 6.82
N VAL A 346 -8.11 -24.55 6.37
CA VAL A 346 -7.78 -23.14 6.55
C VAL A 346 -7.76 -22.46 5.18
N ALA A 347 -8.39 -21.30 5.06
CA ALA A 347 -8.21 -20.45 3.88
C ALA A 347 -7.83 -19.01 4.22
N ASP A 348 -7.00 -18.42 3.36
CA ASP A 348 -6.80 -16.98 3.26
C ASP A 348 -7.46 -16.42 1.99
N PRO A 349 -8.57 -15.67 2.11
CA PRO A 349 -9.33 -15.15 0.98
C PRO A 349 -8.72 -13.92 0.28
N SER A 350 -7.60 -13.39 0.79
CA SER A 350 -6.82 -12.29 0.22
C SER A 350 -5.35 -12.47 0.59
N CYS A 351 -4.75 -13.56 0.08
CA CYS A 351 -3.52 -14.10 0.63
C CYS A 351 -2.27 -13.26 0.35
N GLY A 352 -2.34 -12.27 -0.54
CA GLY A 352 -1.16 -11.51 -0.96
C GLY A 352 -0.05 -12.45 -1.45
N SER A 353 1.18 -12.23 -0.97
CA SER A 353 2.35 -13.09 -1.23
C SER A 353 2.36 -14.40 -0.42
N GLY A 354 1.32 -14.68 0.36
CA GLY A 354 1.14 -15.95 1.06
C GLY A 354 1.68 -16.02 2.48
N THR A 355 1.92 -14.89 3.17
CA THR A 355 2.50 -14.90 4.53
C THR A 355 1.65 -15.71 5.54
N PHE A 356 0.32 -15.58 5.52
CA PHE A 356 -0.56 -16.42 6.36
C PHE A 356 -0.52 -17.90 5.95
N LEU A 357 -0.44 -18.17 4.64
CA LEU A 357 -0.33 -19.54 4.11
C LEU A 357 0.96 -20.19 4.59
N PHE A 358 2.09 -19.48 4.53
CA PHE A 358 3.40 -19.95 5.00
C PHE A 358 3.32 -20.46 6.44
N HIS A 359 2.76 -19.64 7.35
CA HIS A 359 2.61 -20.01 8.76
C HIS A 359 1.60 -21.13 8.99
N ALA A 360 0.50 -21.16 8.24
CA ALA A 360 -0.48 -22.25 8.31
C ALA A 360 0.10 -23.60 7.86
N ILE A 361 0.86 -23.61 6.75
CA ILE A 361 1.55 -24.80 6.22
C ILE A 361 2.60 -25.29 7.21
N ARG A 362 3.48 -24.40 7.70
CA ARG A 362 4.52 -24.78 8.67
C ARG A 362 3.91 -25.32 9.96
N ARG A 363 2.79 -24.75 10.42
CA ARG A 363 2.06 -25.25 11.59
C ARG A 363 1.44 -26.62 11.34
N TYR A 364 0.85 -26.85 10.16
CA TYR A 364 0.32 -28.15 9.76
C TYR A 364 1.41 -29.22 9.74
N LEU A 365 2.52 -28.95 9.03
CA LEU A 365 3.62 -29.90 8.88
C LEU A 365 4.29 -30.24 10.21
N ARG A 366 4.48 -29.27 11.11
CA ARG A 366 4.96 -29.54 12.47
C ARG A 366 4.01 -30.44 13.25
N ALA A 367 2.70 -30.21 13.16
CA ALA A 367 1.72 -31.07 13.81
C ALA A 367 1.71 -32.49 13.21
N ALA A 368 1.95 -32.61 11.90
CA ALA A 368 2.06 -33.90 11.21
C ALA A 368 3.31 -34.66 11.64
N ASP A 369 4.45 -33.98 11.80
CA ASP A 369 5.68 -34.55 12.34
C ASP A 369 5.49 -35.04 13.78
N ASP A 370 4.87 -34.22 14.64
CA ASP A 370 4.58 -34.58 16.03
C ASP A 370 3.62 -35.78 16.13
N ALA A 371 2.72 -35.95 15.15
CA ALA A 371 1.81 -37.09 15.03
C ALA A 371 2.46 -38.33 14.37
N GLY A 372 3.67 -38.20 13.82
CA GLY A 372 4.36 -39.27 13.10
C GLY A 372 3.78 -39.59 11.72
N THR A 373 3.08 -38.63 11.09
CA THR A 373 2.58 -38.76 9.72
C THR A 373 3.76 -38.86 8.74
N ALA A 374 3.70 -39.81 7.81
CA ALA A 374 4.73 -39.95 6.77
C ALA A 374 4.81 -38.67 5.92
N SER A 375 6.03 -38.30 5.49
CA SER A 375 6.27 -37.04 4.77
C SER A 375 5.42 -36.92 3.49
N ALA A 376 5.38 -37.96 2.65
CA ALA A 376 4.52 -38.00 1.48
C ALA A 376 3.03 -37.74 1.78
N ALA A 377 2.50 -38.33 2.86
CA ALA A 377 1.11 -38.12 3.28
C ALA A 377 0.90 -36.68 3.82
N ALA A 378 1.84 -36.16 4.62
CA ALA A 378 1.75 -34.81 5.14
C ALA A 378 1.75 -33.74 4.03
N VAL A 379 2.50 -33.97 2.93
CA VAL A 379 2.53 -33.09 1.75
C VAL A 379 1.21 -33.13 0.98
N ASP A 380 0.64 -34.31 0.78
CA ASP A 380 -0.67 -34.46 0.13
C ASP A 380 -1.76 -33.78 0.97
N GLU A 381 -1.82 -34.12 2.25
CA GLU A 381 -2.84 -33.61 3.17
C GLU A 381 -2.74 -32.09 3.36
N VAL A 382 -1.54 -31.49 3.47
CA VAL A 382 -1.45 -30.03 3.65
C VAL A 382 -2.07 -29.25 2.49
N THR A 383 -1.97 -29.76 1.25
CA THR A 383 -2.61 -29.12 0.08
C THR A 383 -4.12 -29.25 0.03
N ALA A 384 -4.69 -30.22 0.75
CA ALA A 384 -6.14 -30.29 0.98
C ALA A 384 -6.61 -29.36 2.12
N HIS A 385 -5.70 -29.00 3.04
CA HIS A 385 -6.03 -28.27 4.25
C HIS A 385 -5.74 -26.76 4.18
N VAL A 386 -4.71 -26.29 3.48
CA VAL A 386 -4.35 -24.86 3.46
C VAL A 386 -4.54 -24.29 2.06
N ILE A 387 -5.44 -23.33 1.92
CA ILE A 387 -5.89 -22.78 0.63
C ILE A 387 -5.72 -21.26 0.60
N GLY A 388 -5.30 -20.71 -0.54
CA GLY A 388 -5.14 -19.27 -0.75
C GLY A 388 -5.91 -18.75 -1.96
N MET A 389 -6.35 -17.50 -1.89
CA MET A 389 -6.85 -16.79 -3.06
C MET A 389 -6.51 -15.30 -2.97
N ASP A 390 -6.22 -14.70 -4.12
CA ASP A 390 -6.02 -13.27 -4.24
C ASP A 390 -6.49 -12.79 -5.62
N VAL A 391 -6.84 -11.50 -5.72
CA VAL A 391 -7.27 -10.89 -6.98
C VAL A 391 -6.08 -10.38 -7.81
N HIS A 392 -4.90 -10.21 -7.18
CA HIS A 392 -3.70 -9.73 -7.85
C HIS A 392 -2.88 -10.90 -8.43
N PRO A 393 -2.67 -10.96 -9.76
CA PRO A 393 -1.97 -12.10 -10.40
C PRO A 393 -0.54 -12.28 -9.93
N VAL A 394 0.24 -11.19 -9.77
CA VAL A 394 1.60 -11.27 -9.21
C VAL A 394 1.59 -11.85 -7.79
N ALA A 395 0.71 -11.36 -6.90
CA ALA A 395 0.60 -11.85 -5.54
C ALA A 395 0.31 -13.36 -5.48
N VAL A 396 -0.57 -13.86 -6.35
CA VAL A 396 -0.87 -15.30 -6.49
C VAL A 396 0.37 -16.08 -6.89
N THR A 397 1.13 -15.63 -7.89
CA THR A 397 2.37 -16.30 -8.29
C THR A 397 3.38 -16.33 -7.15
N LEU A 398 3.58 -15.20 -6.45
CA LEU A 398 4.44 -15.14 -5.27
C LEU A 398 3.97 -16.11 -4.16
N ALA A 399 2.67 -16.14 -3.87
CA ALA A 399 2.09 -17.03 -2.86
C ALA A 399 2.25 -18.51 -3.21
N ARG A 400 2.21 -18.88 -4.49
CA ARG A 400 2.47 -20.25 -4.94
C ARG A 400 3.91 -20.67 -4.67
N VAL A 401 4.88 -19.78 -4.93
CA VAL A 401 6.29 -20.01 -4.59
C VAL A 401 6.48 -20.06 -3.07
N THR A 402 5.88 -19.14 -2.32
CA THR A 402 5.88 -19.16 -0.84
C THR A 402 5.30 -20.46 -0.28
N TYR A 403 4.25 -21.00 -0.88
CA TYR A 403 3.67 -22.30 -0.51
C TYR A 403 4.70 -23.43 -0.66
N LEU A 404 5.38 -23.49 -1.81
CA LEU A 404 6.41 -24.49 -2.09
C LEU A 404 7.58 -24.40 -1.10
N LEU A 405 8.04 -23.18 -0.80
CA LEU A 405 9.08 -22.91 0.19
C LEU A 405 8.65 -23.34 1.60
N ALA A 406 7.38 -23.16 1.95
CA ALA A 406 6.83 -23.58 3.23
C ALA A 406 6.78 -25.12 3.39
N ILE A 407 6.54 -25.87 2.31
CA ILE A 407 6.63 -27.33 2.30
C ILE A 407 8.09 -27.77 2.56
N GLY A 408 9.03 -27.15 1.84
CA GLY A 408 10.46 -27.41 1.98
C GLY A 408 10.97 -28.58 1.12
N LEU A 409 12.23 -28.46 0.73
CA LEU A 409 12.86 -29.32 -0.29
C LEU A 409 12.89 -30.80 0.08
N ASP A 410 13.21 -31.13 1.32
CA ASP A 410 13.34 -32.52 1.76
C ASP A 410 12.03 -33.30 1.60
N ARG A 411 10.89 -32.64 1.83
CA ARG A 411 9.57 -33.25 1.67
C ARG A 411 9.17 -33.40 0.20
N LEU A 412 9.54 -32.43 -0.63
CA LEU A 412 9.26 -32.46 -2.06
C LEU A 412 10.06 -33.55 -2.79
N LYS A 413 11.24 -33.91 -2.27
CA LYS A 413 12.12 -34.97 -2.79
C LYS A 413 11.76 -36.38 -2.32
N ASP A 414 10.76 -36.54 -1.46
CA ASP A 414 10.33 -37.86 -1.00
C ASP A 414 9.87 -38.72 -2.19
N GLY A 415 10.47 -39.90 -2.36
CA GLY A 415 10.19 -40.80 -3.47
C GLY A 415 8.79 -41.42 -3.44
N GLU A 416 8.13 -41.42 -2.29
CA GLU A 416 6.75 -41.90 -2.11
C GLU A 416 5.72 -40.77 -2.32
N ARG A 417 6.16 -39.53 -2.61
CA ARG A 417 5.25 -38.40 -2.85
C ARG A 417 4.46 -38.60 -4.14
N GLY A 418 3.13 -38.52 -4.04
CA GLY A 418 2.22 -38.49 -5.18
C GLY A 418 2.19 -37.14 -5.91
N PRO A 419 1.33 -36.99 -6.95
CA PRO A 419 1.10 -35.73 -7.64
C PRO A 419 0.67 -34.62 -6.67
N LEU A 420 1.17 -33.40 -6.87
CA LEU A 420 0.93 -32.25 -6.01
C LEU A 420 0.31 -31.11 -6.82
N ALA A 421 -0.71 -30.44 -6.29
CA ALA A 421 -1.28 -29.23 -6.86
C ALA A 421 -1.33 -28.14 -5.79
N ILE A 422 -0.69 -27.00 -6.05
CA ILE A 422 -0.63 -25.89 -5.08
C ILE A 422 -1.97 -25.14 -5.06
N PRO A 423 -2.69 -25.10 -3.92
CA PRO A 423 -4.06 -24.61 -3.83
C PRO A 423 -4.11 -23.08 -3.62
N VAL A 424 -3.47 -22.32 -4.51
CA VAL A 424 -3.46 -20.86 -4.50
C VAL A 424 -4.00 -20.32 -5.82
N TYR A 425 -5.09 -19.56 -5.74
CA TYR A 425 -5.91 -19.22 -6.90
C TYR A 425 -6.06 -17.73 -7.14
N LEU A 426 -6.00 -17.31 -8.40
CA LEU A 426 -6.35 -15.95 -8.81
C LEU A 426 -7.87 -15.85 -8.88
N GLY A 427 -8.49 -14.99 -8.07
CA GLY A 427 -9.93 -14.86 -8.08
C GLY A 427 -10.46 -13.75 -7.18
N ASP A 428 -11.63 -13.24 -7.56
CA ASP A 428 -12.37 -12.28 -6.75
C ASP A 428 -13.14 -13.01 -5.63
N SER A 429 -12.58 -12.99 -4.42
CA SER A 429 -13.18 -13.59 -3.23
C SER A 429 -14.46 -12.89 -2.76
N MET A 430 -14.73 -11.67 -3.26
CA MET A 430 -15.97 -10.94 -2.96
C MET A 430 -17.12 -11.30 -3.88
N GLN A 431 -16.79 -11.71 -5.10
CA GLN A 431 -17.70 -11.91 -6.23
C GLN A 431 -18.49 -10.62 -6.52
N TRP A 432 -17.78 -9.53 -6.84
CA TRP A 432 -18.30 -8.20 -7.16
C TRP A 432 -19.22 -8.21 -8.37
N GLU A 433 -18.72 -8.78 -9.45
CA GLU A 433 -19.47 -9.08 -10.65
C GLU A 433 -20.23 -10.37 -10.37
N GLN A 434 -21.38 -10.25 -9.72
CA GLN A 434 -22.40 -11.28 -9.89
C GLN A 434 -22.77 -11.24 -11.38
N SER A 435 -22.07 -12.04 -12.20
CA SER A 435 -22.42 -12.25 -13.59
C SER A 435 -23.93 -12.48 -13.60
N ARG A 436 -24.65 -11.64 -14.34
CA ARG A 436 -26.11 -11.67 -14.42
C ARG A 436 -26.65 -13.07 -14.79
N ASP A 437 -25.79 -13.95 -15.28
CA ASP A 437 -26.10 -15.32 -15.70
C ASP A 437 -25.87 -16.40 -14.64
N LEU A 438 -25.17 -16.12 -13.52
CA LEU A 438 -24.96 -17.10 -12.43
C LEU A 438 -26.23 -17.41 -11.63
N ILE A 439 -27.31 -16.65 -11.85
CA ILE A 439 -28.64 -16.85 -11.26
C ILE A 439 -29.65 -17.33 -12.32
N GLY A 440 -29.28 -17.34 -13.61
CA GLY A 440 -30.19 -17.57 -14.75
C GLY A 440 -30.29 -19.01 -15.26
N GLY A 441 -29.29 -19.86 -15.01
CA GLY A 441 -29.32 -21.28 -15.38
C GLY A 441 -28.67 -22.10 -14.29
N VAL A 442 -29.41 -23.04 -13.70
CA VAL A 442 -29.01 -23.79 -12.49
C VAL A 442 -27.76 -24.68 -12.72
N ASP A 443 -27.40 -24.94 -13.99
CA ASP A 443 -26.47 -26.02 -14.36
C ASP A 443 -25.21 -25.59 -15.14
N ARG A 444 -24.98 -24.30 -15.46
CA ARG A 444 -23.85 -23.84 -16.29
C ARG A 444 -23.13 -22.60 -15.72
N VAL A 445 -21.82 -22.50 -15.97
CA VAL A 445 -20.96 -21.34 -15.69
C VAL A 445 -20.43 -20.79 -17.01
N THR A 446 -20.62 -19.49 -17.24
CA THR A 446 -20.23 -18.80 -18.49
C THR A 446 -19.15 -17.76 -18.21
N ILE A 447 -18.07 -17.78 -18.99
CA ILE A 447 -16.95 -16.83 -18.94
C ILE A 447 -16.92 -16.07 -20.26
N SER A 448 -17.14 -14.76 -20.21
CA SER A 448 -17.24 -13.97 -21.43
C SER A 448 -15.88 -13.63 -22.05
N THR A 449 -15.82 -13.72 -23.38
CA THR A 449 -14.61 -13.49 -24.19
C THR A 449 -14.68 -12.20 -25.03
N GLU A 450 -15.80 -11.45 -25.01
CA GLU A 450 -16.07 -10.30 -25.90
C GLU A 450 -15.50 -8.93 -25.47
N GLY A 451 -15.11 -8.16 -26.49
CA GLY A 451 -14.37 -6.88 -26.45
C GLY A 451 -15.09 -5.63 -25.94
N ASP A 452 -16.43 -5.54 -25.93
CA ASP A 452 -17.13 -4.32 -25.43
C ASP A 452 -17.25 -4.28 -23.89
N SER A 453 -16.94 -5.41 -23.21
CA SER A 453 -16.68 -5.45 -21.76
C SER A 453 -15.19 -5.32 -21.41
N ILE A 454 -14.33 -5.19 -22.43
CA ILE A 454 -12.86 -5.18 -22.33
C ILE A 454 -12.28 -3.85 -22.83
N ILE A 455 -12.97 -3.13 -23.73
CA ILE A 455 -12.51 -1.92 -24.38
C ILE A 455 -13.53 -0.79 -24.17
N ALA A 456 -13.12 0.29 -23.52
CA ALA A 456 -13.84 1.56 -23.62
C ALA A 456 -13.50 2.20 -24.98
N GLY A 457 -14.29 1.88 -26.01
CA GLY A 457 -14.12 2.45 -27.36
C GLY A 457 -14.29 1.40 -28.45
N GLY A 458 -15.54 1.23 -28.90
CA GLY A 458 -16.01 0.18 -29.80
C GLY A 458 -15.13 -0.16 -31.00
N GLY A 459 -15.08 -1.47 -31.28
CA GLY A 459 -14.47 -2.03 -32.47
C GLY A 459 -14.93 -3.47 -32.73
N GLY A 460 -16.01 -3.63 -33.50
CA GLY A 460 -16.26 -4.78 -34.39
C GLY A 460 -16.67 -6.11 -33.76
N VAL A 461 -17.98 -6.37 -33.78
CA VAL A 461 -18.61 -7.69 -33.52
C VAL A 461 -18.16 -8.72 -34.56
N LEU A 462 -17.59 -9.83 -34.08
CA LEU A 462 -17.56 -11.11 -34.79
C LEU A 462 -18.04 -12.19 -33.81
N PHE A 463 -19.32 -12.55 -33.93
CA PHE A 463 -20.01 -13.73 -33.37
C PHE A 463 -19.57 -14.24 -31.98
N GLY A 464 -20.44 -14.07 -30.98
CA GLY A 464 -20.16 -14.39 -29.57
C GLY A 464 -19.90 -15.87 -29.26
N ASP A 465 -18.72 -16.14 -28.73
CA ASP A 465 -18.31 -17.45 -28.24
C ASP A 465 -17.76 -17.33 -26.80
N ASP A 466 -18.65 -17.38 -25.80
CA ASP A 466 -18.27 -17.48 -24.39
C ASP A 466 -17.70 -18.88 -24.08
N LEU A 467 -16.84 -18.99 -23.06
CA LEU A 467 -16.40 -20.29 -22.54
C LEU A 467 -17.40 -20.79 -21.51
N VAL A 468 -17.99 -21.97 -21.72
CA VAL A 468 -19.10 -22.49 -20.91
C VAL A 468 -18.76 -23.82 -20.26
N PHE A 469 -18.93 -23.93 -18.94
CA PHE A 469 -18.63 -25.15 -18.18
C PHE A 469 -19.88 -25.65 -17.44
N PRO A 470 -20.17 -26.96 -17.44
CA PRO A 470 -21.21 -27.52 -16.56
C PRO A 470 -20.87 -27.26 -15.09
N ARG A 471 -21.87 -26.95 -14.25
CA ARG A 471 -21.62 -26.69 -12.81
C ARG A 471 -21.25 -27.97 -12.06
N THR A 472 -21.75 -29.11 -12.51
CA THR A 472 -21.51 -30.45 -11.93
C THR A 472 -20.04 -30.87 -11.98
N ILE A 473 -19.32 -30.53 -13.04
CA ILE A 473 -17.89 -30.85 -13.17
C ILE A 473 -17.00 -30.00 -12.24
N LEU A 474 -17.56 -28.97 -11.61
CA LEU A 474 -16.83 -28.12 -10.67
C LEU A 474 -16.62 -28.78 -9.31
N GLY A 475 -17.38 -29.82 -8.96
CA GLY A 475 -17.37 -30.42 -7.61
C GLY A 475 -15.98 -30.89 -7.13
N ASP A 476 -15.09 -31.29 -8.05
CA ASP A 476 -13.70 -31.67 -7.76
C ASP A 476 -12.74 -30.70 -8.46
N ALA A 477 -12.08 -29.85 -7.67
CA ALA A 477 -11.14 -28.85 -8.16
C ALA A 477 -9.96 -29.49 -8.92
N GLY A 478 -9.31 -30.51 -8.35
CA GLY A 478 -8.16 -31.16 -8.98
C GLY A 478 -8.52 -31.83 -10.29
N ARG A 479 -9.70 -32.48 -10.37
CA ARG A 479 -10.22 -33.07 -11.61
C ARG A 479 -10.55 -31.99 -12.65
N PHE A 480 -11.16 -30.89 -12.24
CA PHE A 480 -11.48 -29.78 -13.14
C PHE A 480 -10.21 -29.13 -13.73
N ASP A 481 -9.18 -28.87 -12.91
CA ASP A 481 -7.93 -28.27 -13.40
C ASP A 481 -7.25 -29.17 -14.41
N ARG A 482 -7.14 -30.47 -14.12
CA ARG A 482 -6.56 -31.43 -15.07
C ARG A 482 -7.36 -31.50 -16.36
N LEU A 483 -8.70 -31.45 -16.28
CA LEU A 483 -9.57 -31.44 -17.47
C LEU A 483 -9.32 -30.19 -18.32
N VAL A 484 -9.36 -28.99 -17.72
CA VAL A 484 -9.15 -27.72 -18.43
C VAL A 484 -7.74 -27.63 -19.02
N SER A 485 -6.72 -28.11 -18.29
CA SER A 485 -5.35 -28.17 -18.81
C SER A 485 -5.24 -29.10 -20.02
N GLU A 486 -5.80 -30.32 -19.96
CA GLU A 486 -5.81 -31.21 -21.13
C GLU A 486 -6.63 -30.65 -22.30
N MET A 487 -7.73 -29.95 -22.03
CA MET A 487 -8.50 -29.23 -23.04
C MET A 487 -7.65 -28.13 -23.71
N ALA A 488 -6.93 -27.33 -22.91
CA ALA A 488 -6.06 -26.27 -23.41
C ALA A 488 -4.92 -26.84 -24.27
N ASP A 489 -4.25 -27.89 -23.79
CA ASP A 489 -3.16 -28.55 -24.51
C ASP A 489 -3.64 -29.15 -25.85
N LYS A 490 -4.82 -29.79 -25.85
CA LYS A 490 -5.41 -30.32 -27.10
C LYS A 490 -5.89 -29.22 -28.04
N ALA A 491 -6.22 -28.04 -27.52
CA ALA A 491 -6.61 -26.90 -28.35
C ALA A 491 -5.41 -26.31 -29.13
N LEU A 492 -4.17 -26.62 -28.71
CA LEU A 492 -2.95 -26.25 -29.44
C LEU A 492 -2.78 -27.01 -30.76
N ASP A 493 -3.51 -28.11 -30.98
CA ASP A 493 -3.45 -28.87 -32.25
C ASP A 493 -4.00 -28.01 -33.41
N THR A 494 -3.08 -27.56 -34.27
CA THR A 494 -3.36 -26.74 -35.47
C THR A 494 -3.81 -27.54 -36.69
N SER A 495 -3.92 -28.87 -36.57
CA SER A 495 -4.34 -29.72 -37.69
C SER A 495 -5.84 -29.58 -37.98
N ASN A 496 -6.25 -30.01 -39.18
CA ASN A 496 -7.65 -30.01 -39.62
C ASN A 496 -8.50 -31.15 -39.00
N LYS A 497 -8.05 -31.77 -37.90
CA LYS A 497 -8.86 -32.78 -37.19
C LYS A 497 -10.16 -32.16 -36.67
N LYS A 498 -11.23 -32.97 -36.61
CA LYS A 498 -12.50 -32.55 -35.99
C LYS A 498 -12.33 -32.39 -34.49
N ASN A 499 -13.04 -31.43 -33.87
CA ASN A 499 -12.98 -31.17 -32.43
C ASN A 499 -13.22 -32.43 -31.60
N GLY A 500 -14.29 -33.18 -31.91
CA GLY A 500 -14.61 -34.44 -31.23
C GLY A 500 -13.48 -35.48 -31.27
N THR A 501 -12.72 -35.56 -32.36
CA THR A 501 -11.59 -36.51 -32.45
C THR A 501 -10.47 -36.19 -31.45
N LEU A 502 -10.31 -34.92 -31.07
CA LEU A 502 -9.29 -34.47 -30.13
C LEU A 502 -9.78 -34.54 -28.68
N ILE A 503 -11.03 -34.13 -28.43
CA ILE A 503 -11.55 -33.95 -27.08
C ILE A 503 -12.21 -35.22 -26.50
N ASP A 504 -12.81 -36.08 -27.31
CA ASP A 504 -13.55 -37.27 -26.82
C ASP A 504 -12.70 -38.28 -26.06
N PRO A 505 -11.41 -38.50 -26.41
CA PRO A 505 -10.52 -39.29 -25.57
C PRO A 505 -10.31 -38.67 -24.18
N VAL A 506 -10.24 -37.34 -24.09
CA VAL A 506 -10.14 -36.61 -22.82
C VAL A 506 -11.42 -36.82 -22.01
N LEU A 507 -12.59 -36.49 -22.57
CA LEU A 507 -13.87 -36.59 -21.87
C LEU A 507 -14.16 -38.01 -21.34
N ARG A 508 -13.81 -39.05 -22.12
CA ARG A 508 -13.94 -40.45 -21.69
C ARG A 508 -13.01 -40.81 -20.53
N ARG A 509 -11.75 -40.35 -20.54
CA ARG A 509 -10.82 -40.58 -19.42
C ARG A 509 -11.28 -39.90 -18.14
N PHE A 510 -11.88 -38.72 -18.28
CA PHE A 510 -12.43 -37.97 -17.17
C PHE A 510 -13.82 -38.44 -16.77
N ASN A 511 -14.40 -39.49 -17.36
CA ASN A 511 -15.74 -40.01 -17.04
C ASN A 511 -16.82 -38.91 -16.99
N ILE A 512 -16.84 -38.06 -18.02
CA ILE A 512 -17.81 -36.97 -18.20
C ILE A 512 -19.12 -37.54 -18.76
N ALA A 513 -20.27 -37.11 -18.24
CA ALA A 513 -21.58 -37.53 -18.75
C ALA A 513 -21.85 -36.94 -20.14
N GLU A 514 -22.69 -37.58 -20.97
CA GLU A 514 -22.82 -37.17 -22.39
C GLU A 514 -23.45 -35.77 -22.55
N ASP A 515 -24.37 -35.41 -21.66
CA ASP A 515 -24.97 -34.07 -21.58
C ASP A 515 -23.94 -32.99 -21.20
N GLU A 516 -23.02 -33.30 -20.29
CA GLU A 516 -21.88 -32.43 -19.95
C GLU A 516 -20.85 -32.38 -21.10
N ALA A 517 -20.67 -33.50 -21.80
CA ALA A 517 -19.72 -33.64 -22.89
C ALA A 517 -20.10 -32.76 -24.10
N GLU A 518 -21.39 -32.61 -24.41
CA GLU A 518 -21.86 -31.69 -25.46
C GLU A 518 -21.40 -30.24 -25.18
N ILE A 519 -21.57 -29.78 -23.95
CA ILE A 519 -21.16 -28.44 -23.51
C ILE A 519 -19.65 -28.27 -23.62
N LEU A 520 -18.88 -29.25 -23.16
CA LEU A 520 -17.42 -29.18 -23.20
C LEU A 520 -16.85 -29.27 -24.61
N ARG A 521 -17.55 -29.91 -25.56
CA ARG A 521 -17.16 -29.90 -26.99
C ARG A 521 -17.33 -28.51 -27.61
N GLU A 522 -18.40 -27.80 -27.27
CA GLU A 522 -18.61 -26.40 -27.69
C GLU A 522 -17.51 -25.52 -27.11
N THR A 523 -17.25 -25.62 -25.81
CA THR A 523 -16.18 -24.86 -25.15
C THR A 523 -14.80 -25.16 -25.71
N PHE A 524 -14.50 -26.43 -26.01
CA PHE A 524 -13.25 -26.79 -26.69
C PHE A 524 -13.18 -26.20 -28.12
N ALA A 525 -14.31 -26.09 -28.83
CA ALA A 525 -14.36 -25.41 -30.13
C ALA A 525 -13.97 -23.94 -30.02
N THR A 526 -14.52 -23.24 -29.02
CA THR A 526 -14.18 -21.85 -28.68
C THR A 526 -12.70 -21.70 -28.34
N MET A 527 -12.16 -22.55 -27.45
CA MET A 527 -10.73 -22.55 -27.11
C MET A 527 -9.85 -22.72 -28.36
N ARG A 528 -10.25 -23.58 -29.30
CA ARG A 528 -9.50 -23.78 -30.55
C ARG A 528 -9.66 -22.65 -31.55
N ALA A 529 -10.80 -21.94 -31.55
CA ALA A 529 -11.01 -20.74 -32.35
C ALA A 529 -10.16 -19.58 -31.85
N LEU A 530 -10.13 -19.38 -30.53
CA LEU A 530 -9.20 -18.46 -29.85
C LEU A 530 -7.76 -18.83 -30.22
N HIS A 531 -7.43 -20.12 -30.21
CA HIS A 531 -6.12 -20.63 -30.64
C HIS A 531 -5.74 -20.22 -32.08
N LYS A 532 -6.69 -20.34 -33.01
CA LYS A 532 -6.45 -19.97 -34.43
C LYS A 532 -6.31 -18.46 -34.64
N SER A 533 -6.83 -17.66 -33.72
CA SER A 533 -6.77 -16.20 -33.79
C SER A 533 -5.50 -15.59 -33.16
N GLY A 534 -4.56 -16.42 -32.67
CA GLY A 534 -3.34 -15.95 -32.00
C GLY A 534 -3.60 -15.38 -30.60
N LYS A 535 -4.62 -15.88 -29.90
CA LYS A 535 -5.02 -15.52 -28.53
C LYS A 535 -5.05 -16.78 -27.65
N ASN A 536 -3.90 -17.42 -27.43
CA ASN A 536 -3.88 -18.88 -27.27
C ASN A 536 -3.60 -19.37 -25.85
N HIS A 537 -2.61 -18.78 -25.17
CA HIS A 537 -1.95 -19.46 -24.05
C HIS A 537 -2.55 -19.15 -22.67
N ILE A 538 -3.31 -18.05 -22.57
CA ILE A 538 -3.76 -17.52 -21.28
C ILE A 538 -5.14 -18.04 -20.82
N TRP A 539 -5.96 -18.58 -21.73
CA TRP A 539 -7.36 -18.90 -21.39
C TRP A 539 -7.50 -20.08 -20.45
N GLY A 540 -6.63 -21.10 -20.55
CA GLY A 540 -6.61 -22.20 -19.58
C GLY A 540 -6.33 -21.69 -18.16
N TYR A 541 -5.33 -20.82 -18.03
CA TYR A 541 -5.01 -20.13 -16.77
C TYR A 541 -6.20 -19.27 -16.31
N TYR A 542 -6.76 -18.44 -17.18
CA TYR A 542 -7.85 -17.51 -16.85
C TYR A 542 -9.12 -18.24 -16.35
N VAL A 543 -9.51 -19.33 -17.02
CA VAL A 543 -10.68 -20.15 -16.65
C VAL A 543 -10.50 -20.83 -15.30
N ARG A 544 -9.36 -21.51 -15.09
CA ARG A 544 -9.09 -22.23 -13.83
C ARG A 544 -9.19 -21.27 -12.64
N ASN A 545 -8.68 -20.07 -12.81
CA ASN A 545 -8.64 -19.04 -11.79
C ASN A 545 -10.03 -18.44 -11.49
N LEU A 546 -10.82 -18.08 -12.50
CA LEU A 546 -12.17 -17.51 -12.29
C LEU A 546 -13.16 -18.44 -11.57
N ILE A 547 -12.98 -19.75 -11.68
CA ILE A 547 -13.93 -20.74 -11.19
C ILE A 547 -13.70 -21.12 -9.72
N ARG A 548 -12.49 -20.91 -9.19
CA ARG A 548 -12.10 -21.36 -7.84
C ARG A 548 -12.84 -20.67 -6.70
N PRO A 549 -13.08 -19.35 -6.74
CA PRO A 549 -13.94 -18.69 -5.75
C PRO A 549 -15.37 -19.23 -5.72
N LEU A 550 -15.89 -19.74 -6.84
CA LEU A 550 -17.23 -20.34 -6.89
C LEU A 550 -17.23 -21.73 -6.26
N TRP A 551 -16.23 -22.56 -6.59
CA TRP A 551 -16.09 -23.90 -6.02
C TRP A 551 -15.98 -23.89 -4.49
N LEU A 552 -15.16 -22.99 -3.92
CA LEU A 552 -15.00 -22.85 -2.47
C LEU A 552 -16.25 -22.32 -1.76
N ALA A 553 -17.14 -21.64 -2.49
CA ALA A 553 -18.39 -21.13 -1.93
C ALA A 553 -19.48 -22.22 -1.78
N GLU A 554 -19.31 -23.36 -2.46
CA GLU A 554 -20.20 -24.51 -2.34
C GLU A 554 -20.18 -25.07 -0.91
N PRO A 555 -21.34 -25.43 -0.32
CA PRO A 555 -21.43 -25.83 1.09
C PRO A 555 -20.45 -26.91 1.53
N ASP A 556 -20.20 -27.92 0.67
CA ASP A 556 -19.32 -29.05 0.96
C ASP A 556 -17.82 -28.69 0.90
N ASN A 557 -17.47 -27.56 0.27
CA ASN A 557 -16.10 -27.12 0.07
C ASN A 557 -15.68 -25.99 1.02
N ARG A 558 -16.59 -25.52 1.86
CA ARG A 558 -16.32 -24.49 2.87
C ARG A 558 -15.25 -24.96 3.86
N VAL A 559 -14.47 -24.01 4.32
CA VAL A 559 -13.37 -24.23 5.25
C VAL A 559 -13.81 -24.09 6.71
N ASP A 560 -12.94 -24.54 7.60
CA ASP A 560 -13.15 -24.56 9.05
C ASP A 560 -12.62 -23.29 9.71
N VAL A 561 -11.57 -22.71 9.12
CA VAL A 561 -10.89 -21.52 9.61
C VAL A 561 -10.62 -20.55 8.47
N LEU A 562 -10.96 -19.27 8.67
CA LEU A 562 -10.50 -18.17 7.81
C LEU A 562 -9.47 -17.31 8.54
N VAL A 563 -8.35 -17.03 7.91
CA VAL A 563 -7.35 -16.07 8.40
C VAL A 563 -6.96 -15.11 7.29
N GLY A 564 -6.42 -13.94 7.60
CA GLY A 564 -5.84 -13.07 6.57
C GLY A 564 -5.79 -11.59 6.92
N ASN A 565 -5.38 -10.80 5.94
CA ASN A 565 -5.44 -9.34 5.97
C ASN A 565 -6.22 -8.82 4.75
N PRO A 566 -7.52 -8.47 4.91
CA PRO A 566 -8.35 -8.00 3.81
C PRO A 566 -7.91 -6.62 3.31
N PRO A 567 -8.35 -6.18 2.12
CA PRO A 567 -8.00 -4.87 1.56
C PRO A 567 -8.58 -3.71 2.38
N TRP A 568 -7.73 -2.74 2.74
CA TRP A 568 -8.13 -1.54 3.50
C TRP A 568 -8.38 -0.36 2.56
N LEU A 569 -9.60 -0.32 2.01
CA LEU A 569 -10.02 0.72 1.07
C LEU A 569 -11.18 1.56 1.65
N PRO A 570 -10.92 2.82 2.04
CA PRO A 570 -11.98 3.74 2.45
C PRO A 570 -13.00 3.95 1.33
N TYR A 571 -14.29 3.97 1.67
CA TYR A 571 -15.39 4.15 0.71
C TYR A 571 -15.25 5.39 -0.17
N ALA A 572 -14.69 6.48 0.39
CA ALA A 572 -14.44 7.72 -0.34
C ALA A 572 -13.39 7.58 -1.47
N LYS A 573 -12.53 6.56 -1.42
CA LYS A 573 -11.50 6.28 -2.44
C LYS A 573 -11.96 5.30 -3.52
N MET A 574 -13.13 4.68 -3.38
CA MET A 574 -13.68 3.74 -4.37
C MET A 574 -14.20 4.45 -5.64
N THR A 575 -14.25 3.73 -6.77
CA THR A 575 -14.91 4.22 -8.01
C THR A 575 -16.40 4.42 -7.78
N ALA A 576 -17.08 5.18 -8.65
CA ALA A 576 -18.53 5.30 -8.59
C ALA A 576 -19.25 3.94 -8.74
N ALA A 577 -18.76 3.10 -9.67
CA ALA A 577 -19.28 1.74 -9.87
C ALA A 577 -19.07 0.84 -8.63
N MET A 578 -17.86 0.85 -8.06
CA MET A 578 -17.55 0.12 -6.82
C MET A 578 -18.41 0.62 -5.65
N GLN A 579 -18.62 1.93 -5.53
CA GLN A 579 -19.46 2.52 -4.49
C GLN A 579 -20.93 2.08 -4.58
N GLU A 580 -21.44 1.86 -5.80
CA GLU A 580 -22.77 1.33 -6.05
C GLU A 580 -22.85 -0.16 -5.67
N SER A 581 -21.93 -0.98 -6.17
CA SER A 581 -21.84 -2.41 -5.84
C SER A 581 -21.64 -2.63 -4.33
N TYR A 582 -20.80 -1.80 -3.68
CA TYR A 582 -20.58 -1.85 -2.23
C TYR A 582 -21.89 -1.63 -1.50
N LYS A 583 -22.67 -0.61 -1.86
CA LYS A 583 -23.98 -0.34 -1.23
C LYS A 583 -24.94 -1.50 -1.44
N LYS A 584 -24.98 -2.09 -2.64
CA LYS A 584 -25.84 -3.24 -2.98
C LYS A 584 -25.53 -4.45 -2.09
N LEU A 585 -24.25 -4.76 -1.87
CA LEU A 585 -23.83 -5.89 -1.04
C LEU A 585 -23.88 -5.60 0.47
N ALA A 586 -23.53 -4.38 0.90
CA ALA A 586 -23.45 -3.99 2.30
C ALA A 586 -24.83 -3.83 2.96
N LYS A 587 -25.83 -3.35 2.22
CA LYS A 587 -27.19 -3.10 2.75
C LYS A 587 -27.86 -4.34 3.35
N PRO A 588 -28.00 -5.48 2.63
CA PRO A 588 -28.64 -6.67 3.20
C PRO A 588 -27.88 -7.24 4.40
N ARG A 589 -26.58 -6.96 4.49
CA ARG A 589 -25.64 -7.45 5.51
C ARG A 589 -25.55 -6.59 6.78
N ASN A 590 -26.48 -5.65 6.95
CA ASN A 590 -26.50 -4.73 8.09
C ASN A 590 -25.24 -3.85 8.21
N LEU A 591 -24.49 -3.61 7.12
CA LEU A 591 -23.24 -2.83 7.17
C LEU A 591 -23.45 -1.32 6.90
N LEU A 592 -24.66 -0.92 6.53
CA LEU A 592 -25.01 0.48 6.29
C LEU A 592 -25.72 1.10 7.50
N THR A 593 -25.00 1.21 8.62
CA THR A 593 -25.52 1.85 9.86
C THR A 593 -25.24 3.36 9.90
N GLY A 594 -26.17 4.13 10.49
CA GLY A 594 -26.04 5.57 10.79
C GLY A 594 -26.32 6.54 9.62
N GLY A 595 -26.87 7.72 9.95
CA GLY A 595 -26.97 8.87 9.04
C GLY A 595 -25.76 9.81 9.21
N LEU A 596 -25.24 10.34 8.09
CA LEU A 596 -23.94 11.05 7.96
C LEU A 596 -22.72 10.16 8.29
N GLY A 597 -21.85 9.90 7.30
CA GLY A 597 -20.61 9.12 7.51
C GLY A 597 -20.17 8.19 6.38
N ALA A 598 -20.65 8.38 5.15
CA ALA A 598 -20.23 7.56 4.02
C ALA A 598 -18.69 7.53 3.82
N ALA A 599 -17.99 8.61 4.17
CA ALA A 599 -16.55 8.73 3.93
C ALA A 599 -15.67 7.82 4.83
N SER A 600 -16.14 7.41 6.01
CA SER A 600 -15.34 6.62 6.96
C SER A 600 -15.70 5.13 6.98
N ARG A 601 -16.54 4.67 6.05
CA ARG A 601 -16.74 3.24 5.77
C ARG A 601 -15.51 2.66 5.11
N ASP A 602 -15.30 1.37 5.29
CA ASP A 602 -14.15 0.64 4.78
C ASP A 602 -14.57 -0.66 4.11
N LEU A 603 -13.89 -1.02 3.02
CA LEU A 603 -14.13 -2.27 2.29
C LEU A 603 -13.93 -3.51 3.16
N SER A 604 -12.91 -3.49 4.04
CA SER A 604 -12.53 -4.62 4.89
C SER A 604 -13.71 -5.22 5.66
N THR A 605 -14.63 -4.40 6.17
CA THR A 605 -15.83 -4.91 6.87
C THR A 605 -16.78 -5.69 5.96
N LEU A 606 -17.00 -5.22 4.73
CA LEU A 606 -17.79 -5.96 3.76
C LEU A 606 -17.05 -7.24 3.34
N PHE A 607 -15.72 -7.15 3.23
CA PHE A 607 -14.88 -8.28 2.86
C PHE A 607 -14.97 -9.44 3.84
N VAL A 608 -14.73 -9.18 5.12
CA VAL A 608 -14.81 -10.23 6.15
C VAL A 608 -16.19 -10.88 6.18
N VAL A 609 -17.25 -10.08 6.09
CA VAL A 609 -18.63 -10.61 6.13
C VAL A 609 -18.90 -11.50 4.92
N ARG A 610 -18.46 -11.10 3.73
CA ARG A 610 -18.61 -11.91 2.50
C ARG A 610 -17.77 -13.18 2.55
N ALA A 611 -16.53 -13.09 3.01
CA ALA A 611 -15.67 -14.25 3.17
C ALA A 611 -16.28 -15.28 4.14
N VAL A 612 -16.79 -14.83 5.29
CA VAL A 612 -17.48 -15.70 6.26
C VAL A 612 -18.77 -16.29 5.70
N GLU A 613 -19.55 -15.50 4.95
CA GLU A 613 -20.79 -15.96 4.32
C GLU A 613 -20.55 -17.07 3.29
N LEU A 614 -19.58 -16.84 2.39
CA LEU A 614 -19.28 -17.70 1.25
C LEU A 614 -18.46 -18.93 1.65
N TYR A 615 -17.39 -18.73 2.42
CA TYR A 615 -16.31 -19.72 2.55
C TYR A 615 -16.25 -20.40 3.91
N LEU A 616 -16.84 -19.84 4.97
CA LEU A 616 -16.74 -20.42 6.31
C LEU A 616 -17.94 -21.32 6.61
N ARG A 617 -17.70 -22.58 7.01
CA ARG A 617 -18.77 -23.48 7.43
C ARG A 617 -19.46 -23.00 8.72
N PRO A 618 -20.72 -23.40 8.99
CA PRO A 618 -21.34 -23.17 10.30
C PRO A 618 -20.47 -23.74 11.43
N GLY A 619 -20.24 -22.95 12.49
CA GLY A 619 -19.34 -23.32 13.60
C GLY A 619 -17.84 -23.04 13.35
N GLY A 620 -17.44 -22.71 12.11
CA GLY A 620 -16.07 -22.37 11.77
C GLY A 620 -15.59 -21.07 12.43
N ALA A 621 -14.27 -20.92 12.56
CA ALA A 621 -13.62 -19.76 13.17
C ALA A 621 -13.04 -18.81 12.12
N PHE A 622 -12.86 -17.55 12.49
CA PHE A 622 -12.13 -16.58 11.67
C PHE A 622 -11.29 -15.63 12.50
N ALA A 623 -10.20 -15.12 11.93
CA ALA A 623 -9.42 -14.03 12.48
C ALA A 623 -8.80 -13.16 11.36
N PHE A 624 -9.05 -11.85 11.39
CA PHE A 624 -8.56 -10.91 10.37
C PHE A 624 -7.83 -9.73 10.99
N VAL A 625 -6.75 -9.30 10.35
CA VAL A 625 -6.04 -8.03 10.65
C VAL A 625 -6.83 -6.88 10.01
N MET A 626 -7.18 -5.86 10.78
CA MET A 626 -8.16 -4.85 10.38
C MET A 626 -7.71 -3.44 10.81
N PRO A 627 -8.20 -2.36 10.17
CA PRO A 627 -8.05 -1.01 10.70
C PRO A 627 -8.65 -0.86 12.10
N TYR A 628 -7.89 -0.29 13.05
CA TYR A 628 -8.33 -0.13 14.45
C TYR A 628 -9.65 0.64 14.59
N GLY A 629 -9.95 1.52 13.64
CA GLY A 629 -11.21 2.27 13.59
C GLY A 629 -12.47 1.38 13.57
N ILE A 630 -12.37 0.11 13.20
CA ILE A 630 -13.49 -0.84 13.20
C ILE A 630 -13.98 -1.16 14.62
N LEU A 631 -13.07 -1.17 15.61
CA LEU A 631 -13.44 -1.38 17.01
C LEU A 631 -14.21 -0.19 17.59
N THR A 632 -13.97 1.02 17.08
CA THR A 632 -14.40 2.26 17.76
C THR A 632 -15.39 3.12 16.99
N ARG A 633 -15.40 3.13 15.65
CA ARG A 633 -16.12 4.16 14.86
C ARG A 633 -17.56 3.78 14.52
N LYS A 634 -18.44 4.78 14.48
CA LYS A 634 -19.89 4.66 14.16
C LYS A 634 -20.25 3.96 12.86
N PRO A 635 -19.54 4.14 11.73
CA PRO A 635 -19.91 3.47 10.48
C PRO A 635 -19.83 1.94 10.54
N HIS A 636 -19.08 1.38 11.50
CA HIS A 636 -18.88 -0.06 11.65
C HIS A 636 -19.76 -0.69 12.75
N THR A 637 -20.73 0.04 13.30
CA THR A 637 -21.67 -0.49 14.31
C THR A 637 -22.32 -1.79 13.85
N GLY A 638 -22.85 -1.81 12.62
CA GLY A 638 -23.47 -2.99 12.05
C GLY A 638 -22.56 -4.22 12.05
N PHE A 639 -21.30 -4.03 11.66
CA PHE A 639 -20.28 -5.08 11.70
C PHE A 639 -20.06 -5.60 13.13
N ARG A 640 -19.86 -4.68 14.11
CA ARG A 640 -19.60 -5.04 15.51
C ARG A 640 -20.75 -5.79 16.20
N THR A 641 -21.97 -5.70 15.69
CA THR A 641 -23.11 -6.43 16.29
C THR A 641 -23.02 -7.95 16.13
N GLY A 642 -22.23 -8.44 15.18
CA GLY A 642 -22.21 -9.85 14.76
C GLY A 642 -23.49 -10.32 14.07
N LYS A 643 -24.49 -9.44 13.89
CA LYS A 643 -25.75 -9.70 13.18
C LYS A 643 -25.63 -9.17 11.76
N TRP A 644 -25.22 -10.02 10.83
CA TRP A 644 -24.87 -9.64 9.46
C TRP A 644 -25.92 -9.99 8.42
N MET A 645 -27.18 -10.14 8.83
CA MET A 645 -28.32 -10.19 7.90
C MET A 645 -29.55 -9.49 8.46
N THR A 646 -30.31 -8.89 7.54
CA THR A 646 -31.52 -8.09 7.83
C THR A 646 -32.85 -8.81 7.50
N ARG A 647 -32.81 -10.02 6.90
CA ARG A 647 -34.00 -10.83 6.51
C ARG A 647 -33.82 -12.33 6.80
N ASN A 648 -34.93 -13.06 6.85
CA ASN A 648 -35.11 -14.40 7.42
C ASN A 648 -34.73 -15.62 6.53
N SER A 649 -34.05 -15.45 5.39
CA SER A 649 -33.82 -16.58 4.48
C SER A 649 -32.48 -17.32 4.66
N GLU A 650 -31.48 -16.72 5.31
CA GLU A 650 -30.31 -17.42 5.85
C GLU A 650 -29.81 -16.64 7.09
N HIS A 651 -29.68 -17.29 8.24
CA HIS A 651 -29.14 -16.63 9.42
C HIS A 651 -27.60 -16.54 9.31
N LEU A 652 -27.08 -15.38 8.90
CA LEU A 652 -25.65 -15.07 9.04
C LEU A 652 -25.41 -14.29 10.34
N ALA A 653 -24.93 -15.00 11.34
CA ALA A 653 -24.53 -14.45 12.62
C ALA A 653 -23.14 -14.96 13.03
N VAL A 654 -22.44 -14.17 13.83
CA VAL A 654 -21.15 -14.53 14.41
C VAL A 654 -21.09 -14.19 15.89
N GLU A 655 -20.32 -15.00 16.61
CA GLU A 655 -19.91 -14.76 17.98
C GLU A 655 -18.47 -14.27 17.97
N PHE A 656 -18.26 -12.98 18.26
CA PHE A 656 -16.92 -12.42 18.37
C PHE A 656 -16.24 -12.86 19.67
N GLY A 657 -14.93 -13.10 19.57
CA GLY A 657 -14.03 -13.26 20.70
C GLY A 657 -13.39 -11.94 21.14
N VAL A 658 -12.43 -12.02 22.08
CA VAL A 658 -11.64 -10.87 22.53
C VAL A 658 -10.76 -10.39 21.38
N SER A 659 -10.93 -9.14 20.94
CA SER A 659 -10.13 -8.56 19.86
C SER A 659 -8.74 -8.15 20.34
N TRP A 660 -7.75 -8.06 19.44
CA TRP A 660 -6.41 -7.57 19.77
C TRP A 660 -6.27 -6.10 19.38
N GLY A 661 -5.81 -5.26 20.31
CA GLY A 661 -5.42 -3.89 20.01
C GLY A 661 -3.93 -3.81 19.71
N LEU A 662 -3.59 -3.40 18.48
CA LEU A 662 -2.21 -3.24 18.03
C LEU A 662 -1.82 -1.74 17.97
N ALA A 663 -2.38 -0.93 18.88
CA ALA A 663 -2.22 0.51 18.86
C ALA A 663 -0.81 1.00 19.22
N ASP A 664 -0.14 0.25 20.10
CA ASP A 664 1.13 0.64 20.70
C ASP A 664 2.23 -0.38 20.39
N VAL A 665 2.09 -1.10 19.27
CA VAL A 665 3.08 -2.07 18.77
C VAL A 665 3.50 -1.75 17.33
N THR A 666 4.77 -1.98 17.02
CA THR A 666 5.31 -1.73 15.68
C THR A 666 4.81 -2.77 14.68
N THR A 667 3.92 -2.36 13.77
CA THR A 667 3.32 -3.23 12.74
C THR A 667 3.70 -2.85 11.31
N GLY A 668 4.27 -1.67 11.07
CA GLY A 668 4.64 -1.20 9.72
C GLY A 668 3.46 -0.73 8.86
N PHE A 669 2.21 -0.94 9.29
CA PHE A 669 1.03 -0.42 8.58
C PHE A 669 0.97 1.11 8.59
N PRO A 670 0.40 1.77 7.56
CA PRO A 670 0.30 3.24 7.50
C PRO A 670 -0.77 3.82 8.43
N MET A 671 -1.49 2.96 9.15
CA MET A 671 -2.49 3.31 10.14
C MET A 671 -2.52 2.26 11.24
N VAL A 672 -3.10 2.65 12.38
CA VAL A 672 -3.25 1.74 13.52
C VAL A 672 -4.16 0.57 13.18
N SER A 673 -3.77 -0.63 13.59
CA SER A 673 -4.46 -1.89 13.28
C SER A 673 -4.97 -2.61 14.54
N CYS A 674 -5.80 -3.62 14.33
CA CYS A 674 -6.31 -4.56 15.33
C CYS A 674 -6.48 -5.94 14.71
N VAL A 675 -6.65 -6.97 15.53
CA VAL A 675 -7.14 -8.29 15.06
C VAL A 675 -8.55 -8.50 15.57
N VAL A 676 -9.47 -8.82 14.66
CA VAL A 676 -10.85 -9.20 14.99
C VAL A 676 -11.00 -10.69 14.76
N GLN A 677 -11.53 -11.40 15.74
CA GLN A 677 -11.72 -12.85 15.68
C GLN A 677 -13.10 -13.28 16.18
N GLY A 678 -13.60 -14.40 15.68
CA GLY A 678 -14.91 -14.92 16.06
C GLY A 678 -15.23 -16.27 15.42
N LYS A 679 -16.47 -16.72 15.60
CA LYS A 679 -16.99 -17.96 15.00
C LYS A 679 -18.34 -17.73 14.34
N ARG A 680 -18.61 -18.43 13.23
CA ARG A 680 -19.93 -18.44 12.60
C ARG A 680 -20.89 -19.26 13.46
N SER A 681 -22.01 -18.67 13.85
CA SER A 681 -22.92 -19.23 14.86
C SER A 681 -24.37 -18.93 14.51
N ALA A 682 -25.31 -19.62 15.18
CA ALA A 682 -26.74 -19.35 15.03
C ALA A 682 -27.16 -18.05 15.76
N SER A 683 -26.50 -17.77 16.89
CA SER A 683 -26.63 -16.54 17.67
C SER A 683 -25.54 -15.53 17.30
N ALA A 684 -25.77 -14.26 17.61
CA ALA A 684 -24.74 -13.23 17.50
C ALA A 684 -24.25 -12.80 18.89
N SER A 685 -22.94 -12.72 19.07
CA SER A 685 -22.29 -12.05 20.20
C SER A 685 -21.48 -10.87 19.67
N PRO A 686 -21.78 -9.63 20.09
CA PRO A 686 -21.10 -8.44 19.59
C PRO A 686 -19.63 -8.39 20.04
N ILE A 687 -18.82 -7.56 19.36
CA ILE A 687 -17.47 -7.22 19.85
C ILE A 687 -17.62 -6.54 21.22
N GLY A 688 -16.95 -7.09 22.24
CA GLY A 688 -16.89 -6.51 23.58
C GLY A 688 -15.93 -5.33 23.68
N GLU A 689 -16.01 -4.58 24.78
CA GLU A 689 -15.10 -3.46 25.06
C GLU A 689 -13.71 -3.93 25.49
N ALA A 690 -13.61 -5.12 26.10
CA ALA A 690 -12.34 -5.73 26.49
C ALA A 690 -11.55 -6.19 25.25
N ILE A 691 -10.27 -5.84 25.22
CA ILE A 691 -9.31 -6.23 24.20
C ILE A 691 -8.03 -6.78 24.84
N SER A 692 -7.29 -7.58 24.09
CA SER A 692 -5.90 -7.89 24.39
C SER A 692 -5.03 -6.77 23.83
N ALA A 693 -4.40 -5.97 24.68
CA ALA A 693 -3.52 -4.87 24.28
C ALA A 693 -2.09 -5.38 24.05
N TRP A 694 -1.61 -5.22 22.82
CA TRP A 694 -0.24 -5.56 22.43
C TRP A 694 0.60 -4.29 22.37
N THR A 695 1.73 -4.30 23.07
CA THR A 695 2.61 -3.13 23.22
C THR A 695 4.05 -3.54 22.94
N GLY A 696 4.83 -2.71 22.22
CA GLY A 696 6.24 -3.02 21.95
C GLY A 696 6.85 -2.23 20.79
N TYR A 697 8.13 -1.92 20.89
CA TYR A 697 8.89 -1.28 19.82
C TYR A 697 9.80 -2.28 19.11
N LEU A 698 9.64 -2.40 17.79
CA LEU A 698 10.51 -3.20 16.93
C LEU A 698 11.28 -2.25 16.01
N ALA A 699 12.58 -2.49 15.83
CA ALA A 699 13.40 -1.67 14.94
C ALA A 699 12.95 -1.80 13.47
N ARG A 700 12.48 -2.99 13.09
CA ARG A 700 11.81 -3.28 11.83
C ARG A 700 10.50 -4.00 12.13
N PRO A 701 9.42 -3.75 11.36
CA PRO A 701 8.13 -4.38 11.60
C PRO A 701 8.17 -5.88 11.29
N ASP A 702 8.93 -6.28 10.27
CA ASP A 702 8.96 -7.66 9.76
C ASP A 702 10.14 -8.44 10.33
N ILE A 703 9.88 -9.18 11.42
CA ILE A 703 10.83 -10.07 12.09
C ILE A 703 10.08 -11.34 12.54
N PRO A 704 10.79 -12.46 12.75
CA PRO A 704 10.19 -13.67 13.34
C PRO A 704 9.60 -13.44 14.71
N TRP A 705 8.59 -14.24 15.06
CA TRP A 705 8.03 -14.25 16.41
C TRP A 705 9.10 -14.53 17.50
N GLU A 706 10.09 -15.39 17.22
CA GLU A 706 11.15 -15.73 18.18
C GLU A 706 11.99 -14.52 18.60
N GLU A 707 12.12 -13.51 17.74
CA GLU A 707 12.78 -12.25 18.06
C GLU A 707 11.81 -11.18 18.60
N ALA A 708 10.56 -11.20 18.12
CA ALA A 708 9.53 -10.23 18.51
C ALA A 708 9.04 -10.44 19.94
N LYS A 709 8.93 -11.70 20.39
CA LYS A 709 8.35 -12.08 21.69
C LYS A 709 9.03 -11.41 22.90
N ASP A 710 10.34 -11.17 22.81
CA ASP A 710 11.11 -10.56 23.90
C ASP A 710 10.91 -9.03 23.98
N LYS A 711 10.31 -8.43 22.94
CA LYS A 711 10.09 -6.98 22.81
C LYS A 711 8.61 -6.59 22.87
N ILE A 712 7.71 -7.58 22.85
CA ILE A 712 6.26 -7.38 22.85
C ILE A 712 5.69 -7.85 24.19
N THR A 713 4.89 -6.99 24.82
CA THR A 713 4.10 -7.33 26.01
C THR A 713 2.62 -7.35 25.66
N ILE A 714 1.93 -8.38 26.15
CA ILE A 714 0.48 -8.57 25.99
C ILE A 714 -0.18 -8.36 27.35
N GLY A 715 -1.19 -7.48 27.41
CA GLY A 715 -1.94 -7.20 28.62
C GLY A 715 -3.42 -6.96 28.36
N ASP A 716 -4.16 -6.65 29.42
CA ASP A 716 -5.56 -6.27 29.32
C ASP A 716 -5.69 -4.83 28.81
N GLY A 717 -6.65 -4.61 27.91
CA GLY A 717 -7.00 -3.28 27.42
C GLY A 717 -8.50 -3.14 27.24
N ALA A 718 -8.94 -1.91 26.97
CA ALA A 718 -10.34 -1.63 26.67
C ALA A 718 -10.47 -0.60 25.54
N VAL A 719 -11.58 -0.69 24.80
CA VAL A 719 -11.95 0.27 23.76
C VAL A 719 -13.35 0.82 24.04
N SER A 720 -13.55 2.11 23.78
CA SER A 720 -14.89 2.70 23.82
C SER A 720 -15.48 2.74 22.42
N ALA A 721 -16.44 1.85 22.15
CA ALA A 721 -17.13 1.80 20.87
C ALA A 721 -18.15 2.94 20.75
N HIS A 722 -18.11 3.69 19.64
CA HIS A 722 -19.13 4.66 19.30
C HIS A 722 -20.18 4.01 18.41
N ASP A 723 -21.33 3.68 18.98
CA ASP A 723 -22.41 3.04 18.22
C ASP A 723 -23.44 4.00 17.65
N ALA A 724 -23.89 3.70 16.43
CA ALA A 724 -24.98 4.41 15.79
C ALA A 724 -26.29 4.15 16.56
N GLY A 725 -26.94 5.22 17.04
CA GLY A 725 -28.19 5.15 17.79
C GLY A 725 -28.03 4.95 19.30
N ALA A 726 -26.80 4.79 19.82
CA ALA A 726 -26.57 4.77 21.26
C ALA A 726 -26.94 6.11 21.90
N VAL A 727 -27.80 6.09 22.92
CA VAL A 727 -28.17 7.27 23.71
C VAL A 727 -27.09 7.46 24.77
N ARG A 728 -26.20 8.43 24.57
CA ARG A 728 -25.26 8.89 25.59
C ARG A 728 -25.71 10.27 26.09
N PRO A 729 -25.55 10.59 27.39
CA PRO A 729 -25.68 11.98 27.85
C PRO A 729 -24.68 12.86 27.09
N GLU A 730 -25.14 13.99 26.56
CA GLU A 730 -24.28 14.93 25.83
C GLU A 730 -24.43 16.32 26.43
N SER A 731 -23.34 17.09 26.44
CA SER A 731 -23.41 18.49 26.85
C SER A 731 -24.33 19.27 25.90
N PRO A 732 -25.20 20.16 26.42
CA PRO A 732 -26.03 21.05 25.60
C PRO A 732 -25.22 21.90 24.60
N TYR A 733 -23.94 22.16 24.89
CA TYR A 733 -23.04 22.91 24.01
C TYR A 733 -22.71 22.21 22.70
N LYS A 734 -22.91 20.88 22.59
CA LYS A 734 -22.64 20.13 21.35
C LYS A 734 -23.38 20.70 20.14
N LYS A 735 -24.61 21.19 20.34
CA LYS A 735 -25.44 21.80 19.29
C LYS A 735 -25.02 23.24 18.95
N LYS A 736 -24.39 23.94 19.90
CA LYS A 736 -23.91 25.32 19.72
C LYS A 736 -22.60 25.37 18.93
N PHE A 737 -21.67 24.45 19.20
CA PHE A 737 -20.38 24.46 18.53
C PHE A 737 -20.48 24.01 17.07
N ARG A 738 -19.84 24.76 16.17
CA ARG A 738 -19.72 24.48 14.73
C ARG A 738 -18.25 24.31 14.36
N GLN A 739 -17.97 23.49 13.36
CA GLN A 739 -16.62 23.43 12.80
C GLN A 739 -16.38 24.71 11.98
N GLY A 740 -15.16 25.25 12.00
CA GLY A 740 -14.76 26.37 11.14
C GLY A 740 -14.76 26.02 9.64
N ALA A 741 -14.52 27.03 8.80
CA ALA A 741 -14.56 26.95 7.34
C ALA A 741 -13.36 26.19 6.75
N VAL A 742 -13.58 25.43 5.68
CA VAL A 742 -12.51 24.69 4.99
C VAL A 742 -11.69 25.63 4.11
N LEU A 743 -10.72 26.31 4.72
CA LEU A 743 -9.83 27.24 4.03
C LEU A 743 -8.64 26.50 3.43
N ALA A 744 -8.91 25.71 2.37
CA ALA A 744 -7.89 24.99 1.60
C ALA A 744 -8.17 25.09 0.10
N PRO A 745 -7.14 25.21 -0.75
CA PRO A 745 -5.70 25.07 -0.47
C PRO A 745 -5.07 26.30 0.21
N GLN A 746 -4.11 26.08 1.12
CA GLN A 746 -3.56 27.19 1.92
C GLN A 746 -2.85 28.24 1.07
N MET A 747 -2.07 27.84 0.05
CA MET A 747 -1.34 28.79 -0.79
C MET A 747 -2.26 29.77 -1.54
N VAL A 748 -3.51 29.38 -1.80
CA VAL A 748 -4.48 30.18 -2.55
C VAL A 748 -5.20 31.18 -1.63
N LEU A 749 -5.45 30.80 -0.38
CA LEU A 749 -6.31 31.56 0.53
C LEU A 749 -5.52 32.34 1.60
N PHE A 750 -4.41 31.79 2.10
CA PHE A 750 -3.60 32.42 3.15
C PHE A 750 -2.54 33.32 2.55
N VAL A 751 -2.39 34.50 3.16
CA VAL A 751 -1.49 35.53 2.69
C VAL A 751 -0.60 36.07 3.80
N ARG A 752 0.50 36.69 3.40
CA ARG A 752 1.30 37.58 4.23
C ARG A 752 1.35 38.95 3.57
N GLU A 753 1.33 39.98 4.39
CA GLU A 753 1.50 41.35 3.92
C GLU A 753 2.95 41.54 3.48
N VAL A 754 3.14 42.25 2.37
CA VAL A 754 4.46 42.63 1.84
C VAL A 754 4.56 44.14 1.76
N PRO A 755 5.76 44.72 1.93
CA PRO A 755 5.94 46.15 1.76
C PRO A 755 5.41 46.59 0.40
N ALA A 756 4.55 47.60 0.41
CA ALA A 756 4.15 48.25 -0.83
C ALA A 756 5.37 48.95 -1.45
N GLY A 757 5.36 49.13 -2.77
CA GLY A 757 6.40 49.89 -3.47
C GLY A 757 6.46 51.36 -3.01
N PRO A 758 7.37 52.18 -3.60
CA PRO A 758 7.59 53.57 -3.18
C PRO A 758 6.34 54.46 -3.17
N LEU A 759 5.28 54.09 -3.90
CA LEU A 759 4.01 54.82 -4.00
C LEU A 759 2.94 54.35 -2.99
N GLY A 760 3.24 53.34 -2.16
CA GLY A 760 2.26 52.71 -1.27
C GLY A 760 1.24 51.84 -2.02
N ALA A 761 0.29 51.25 -1.28
CA ALA A 761 -0.76 50.38 -1.84
C ALA A 761 -2.02 51.15 -2.30
N GLY A 762 -2.23 52.37 -1.76
CA GLY A 762 -3.28 53.31 -2.18
C GLY A 762 -4.72 52.92 -1.82
N ALA A 763 -5.53 53.91 -1.41
CA ALA A 763 -6.99 53.80 -1.23
C ALA A 763 -7.46 52.63 -0.32
N GLY A 764 -6.87 52.47 0.86
CA GLY A 764 -7.29 51.44 1.82
C GLY A 764 -7.02 50.00 1.35
N ARG A 765 -5.99 49.82 0.52
CA ARG A 765 -5.51 48.52 0.05
C ARG A 765 -4.20 48.14 0.72
N VAL A 766 -3.86 46.87 0.63
CA VAL A 766 -2.62 46.27 1.13
C VAL A 766 -2.04 45.31 0.08
N SER A 767 -0.73 45.35 -0.08
CA SER A 767 -0.02 44.41 -0.95
C SER A 767 0.20 43.10 -0.22
N VAL A 768 -0.20 41.99 -0.82
CA VAL A 768 -0.18 40.65 -0.22
C VAL A 768 0.42 39.63 -1.18
N THR A 769 1.01 38.59 -0.62
CA THR A 769 1.48 37.41 -1.36
C THR A 769 1.09 36.14 -0.64
N SER A 770 0.98 35.02 -1.35
CA SER A 770 0.67 33.71 -0.77
C SER A 770 1.60 33.38 0.40
N ASN A 771 1.02 32.91 1.50
CA ASN A 771 1.75 32.44 2.66
C ASN A 771 2.05 30.94 2.53
N ARG A 772 3.27 30.61 2.09
CA ARG A 772 3.68 29.25 1.76
C ARG A 772 4.03 28.43 3.01
N SER A 773 3.68 27.15 2.96
CA SER A 773 4.00 26.18 4.00
C SER A 773 4.80 25.00 3.43
N THR A 774 5.76 24.47 4.19
CA THR A 774 6.51 23.25 3.83
C THR A 774 5.61 22.00 3.78
N TYR A 775 4.43 22.06 4.40
CA TYR A 775 3.45 20.97 4.49
C TYR A 775 2.35 21.01 3.42
N GLU A 776 2.52 21.80 2.36
CA GLU A 776 1.58 21.81 1.23
C GLU A 776 1.58 20.44 0.51
N PRO A 777 0.42 19.83 0.24
CA PRO A 777 0.35 18.61 -0.55
C PRO A 777 0.61 18.90 -2.03
N LYS A 778 1.10 17.89 -2.78
CA LYS A 778 1.11 17.95 -4.26
C LYS A 778 -0.35 18.01 -4.77
N PRO A 779 -0.67 18.77 -5.83
CA PRO A 779 0.25 19.56 -6.67
C PRO A 779 0.59 20.95 -6.12
N TRP A 780 -0.16 21.47 -5.14
CA TRP A 780 -0.06 22.85 -4.61
C TRP A 780 1.36 23.27 -4.18
N LYS A 781 2.14 22.33 -3.65
CA LYS A 781 3.53 22.56 -3.24
C LYS A 781 4.42 23.12 -4.34
N HIS A 782 4.15 22.81 -5.60
CA HIS A 782 4.99 23.19 -6.75
C HIS A 782 4.45 24.40 -7.54
N LEU A 783 3.28 24.91 -7.18
CA LEU A 783 2.67 26.05 -7.86
C LEU A 783 3.33 27.37 -7.45
N ALA A 784 3.24 28.38 -8.32
CA ALA A 784 3.74 29.73 -8.03
C ALA A 784 2.86 30.43 -6.98
N ALA A 785 3.46 31.36 -6.22
CA ALA A 785 2.72 32.20 -5.28
C ALA A 785 1.91 33.27 -6.03
N ILE A 786 0.69 33.54 -5.55
CA ILE A 786 -0.14 34.65 -6.02
C ILE A 786 0.34 35.92 -5.30
N SER A 787 0.41 37.04 -6.01
CA SER A 787 0.68 38.36 -5.41
C SER A 787 -0.26 39.40 -5.99
N ALA A 788 -0.92 40.17 -5.14
CA ALA A 788 -1.81 41.25 -5.57
C ALA A 788 -1.90 42.37 -4.53
N THR A 789 -2.52 43.49 -4.91
CA THR A 789 -2.89 44.55 -3.97
C THR A 789 -4.40 44.55 -3.78
N VAL A 790 -4.85 44.22 -2.57
CA VAL A 790 -6.24 43.88 -2.25
C VAL A 790 -6.79 44.89 -1.23
N GLU A 791 -8.08 45.22 -1.31
CA GLU A 791 -8.75 46.06 -0.32
C GLU A 791 -8.66 45.44 1.09
N THR A 792 -8.23 46.22 2.08
CA THR A 792 -7.96 45.74 3.45
C THR A 792 -9.20 45.11 4.10
N LYS A 793 -10.42 45.45 3.66
CA LYS A 793 -11.66 44.83 4.14
C LYS A 793 -11.75 43.32 3.87
N PHE A 794 -11.17 42.85 2.75
CA PHE A 794 -11.15 41.44 2.34
C PHE A 794 -9.98 40.63 2.90
N VAL A 795 -8.98 41.32 3.46
CA VAL A 795 -7.93 40.66 4.22
C VAL A 795 -8.43 40.41 5.63
N ARG A 796 -8.85 39.17 5.91
CA ARG A 796 -9.46 38.77 7.18
C ARG A 796 -8.44 38.14 8.13
N PRO A 797 -8.42 38.52 9.42
CA PRO A 797 -7.76 37.73 10.46
C PRO A 797 -8.35 36.32 10.48
N THR A 798 -7.52 35.29 10.55
CA THR A 798 -7.96 33.89 10.54
C THR A 798 -7.24 33.10 11.62
N TYR A 799 -8.01 32.49 12.51
CA TYR A 799 -7.48 31.61 13.56
C TYR A 799 -7.54 30.15 13.09
N LEU A 800 -6.44 29.44 13.30
CA LEU A 800 -6.27 28.01 13.03
C LEU A 800 -5.92 27.27 14.33
N GLY A 801 -5.90 25.94 14.26
CA GLY A 801 -5.45 25.09 15.35
C GLY A 801 -4.13 25.56 15.96
N MET A 802 -3.15 25.93 15.13
CA MET A 802 -1.83 26.38 15.61
C MET A 802 -1.82 27.75 16.28
N THR A 803 -2.81 28.61 16.02
CA THR A 803 -2.91 29.94 16.64
C THR A 803 -3.70 29.92 17.95
N VAL A 804 -4.19 28.75 18.39
CA VAL A 804 -4.89 28.56 19.66
C VAL A 804 -4.00 27.82 20.65
N LEU A 805 -3.75 28.49 21.78
CA LEU A 805 -3.08 27.94 22.95
C LEU A 805 -4.10 27.82 24.10
N PRO A 806 -3.80 27.07 25.18
CA PRO A 806 -4.67 27.07 26.35
C PRO A 806 -4.87 28.49 26.89
N TYR A 807 -6.13 28.90 27.03
CA TYR A 807 -6.55 30.19 27.58
C TYR A 807 -6.15 31.46 26.80
N ARG A 808 -5.44 31.35 25.67
CA ARG A 808 -5.05 32.51 24.84
C ARG A 808 -4.88 32.18 23.37
N THR A 809 -4.94 33.20 22.51
CA THR A 809 -4.58 33.09 21.09
C THR A 809 -3.20 33.67 20.80
N LEU A 810 -2.58 33.20 19.72
CA LEU A 810 -1.46 33.86 19.05
C LEU A 810 -1.99 34.86 18.01
N GLU A 811 -1.08 35.58 17.36
CA GLU A 811 -1.42 36.42 16.21
C GLU A 811 -2.11 35.56 15.13
N PRO A 812 -3.31 35.96 14.64
CA PRO A 812 -3.99 35.24 13.59
C PRO A 812 -3.24 35.34 12.26
N ARG A 813 -3.39 34.34 11.40
CA ARG A 813 -2.93 34.47 10.01
C ARG A 813 -3.86 35.41 9.24
N ARG A 814 -3.43 35.83 8.05
CA ARG A 814 -4.26 36.62 7.13
C ARG A 814 -4.76 35.74 6.00
N THR A 815 -6.00 35.94 5.59
CA THR A 815 -6.60 35.33 4.40
C THR A 815 -7.25 36.38 3.52
N VAL A 816 -7.28 36.16 2.21
CA VAL A 816 -8.11 36.95 1.29
C VAL A 816 -9.42 36.18 1.08
N LEU A 817 -10.54 36.76 1.50
CA LEU A 817 -11.85 36.12 1.42
C LEU A 817 -12.89 37.07 0.81
N PRO A 818 -13.76 36.57 -0.10
CA PRO A 818 -14.83 37.34 -0.70
C PRO A 818 -16.02 37.42 0.27
N VAL A 819 -15.85 38.13 1.37
CA VAL A 819 -16.88 38.31 2.41
C VAL A 819 -17.06 39.78 2.76
N ASN A 820 -18.29 40.17 3.05
CA ASN A 820 -18.58 41.42 3.75
C ASN A 820 -18.90 41.13 5.23
N ASP A 821 -19.40 42.12 5.97
CA ASP A 821 -19.66 41.95 7.41
C ASP A 821 -20.92 41.14 7.72
N ALA A 822 -21.79 40.92 6.73
CA ALA A 822 -23.05 40.17 6.85
C ALA A 822 -23.01 38.81 6.13
N ASP A 823 -22.42 38.74 4.93
CA ASP A 823 -22.57 37.62 4.01
C ASP A 823 -21.29 37.34 3.18
N VAL A 824 -21.24 36.16 2.58
CA VAL A 824 -20.30 35.80 1.52
C VAL A 824 -20.73 36.52 0.22
N LEU A 825 -19.77 37.08 -0.51
CA LEU A 825 -20.05 37.79 -1.76
C LEU A 825 -20.32 36.80 -2.90
N GLU A 826 -21.34 37.12 -3.69
CA GLU A 826 -21.59 36.50 -5.00
C GLU A 826 -20.58 37.00 -6.04
N GLU A 827 -20.38 36.25 -7.13
CA GLU A 827 -19.39 36.57 -8.17
C GLU A 827 -19.53 37.99 -8.73
N SER A 828 -20.75 38.42 -9.02
CA SER A 828 -21.00 39.78 -9.51
C SER A 828 -20.55 40.88 -8.53
N ALA A 829 -20.62 40.63 -7.22
CA ALA A 829 -20.17 41.58 -6.21
C ALA A 829 -18.65 41.54 -5.98
N ILE A 830 -17.99 40.45 -6.38
CA ILE A 830 -16.51 40.40 -6.42
C ILE A 830 -16.00 41.32 -7.54
N ASP A 831 -16.69 41.38 -8.68
CA ASP A 831 -16.32 42.22 -9.82
C ASP A 831 -16.31 43.73 -9.52
N ASP A 832 -17.14 44.17 -8.56
CA ASP A 832 -17.18 45.55 -8.06
C ASP A 832 -15.92 45.94 -7.23
N HIS A 833 -15.02 44.99 -6.99
CA HIS A 833 -13.85 45.15 -6.14
C HIS A 833 -12.57 44.73 -6.88
N PRO A 834 -11.93 45.65 -7.64
CA PRO A 834 -10.83 45.31 -8.53
C PRO A 834 -9.65 44.59 -7.85
N GLY A 835 -9.31 44.94 -6.61
CA GLY A 835 -8.23 44.28 -5.87
C GLY A 835 -8.57 42.84 -5.51
N LEU A 836 -9.75 42.63 -4.92
CA LEU A 836 -10.28 41.29 -4.63
C LEU A 836 -10.44 40.44 -5.89
N LYS A 837 -11.05 40.99 -6.94
CA LYS A 837 -11.26 40.31 -8.22
C LYS A 837 -9.95 39.80 -8.79
N SER A 838 -8.91 40.64 -8.82
CA SER A 838 -7.59 40.27 -9.32
C SER A 838 -6.97 39.09 -8.56
N TRP A 839 -7.15 39.01 -7.24
CA TRP A 839 -6.72 37.85 -6.45
C TRP A 839 -7.58 36.62 -6.73
N TRP A 840 -8.91 36.80 -6.75
CA TRP A 840 -9.88 35.71 -6.85
C TRP A 840 -9.85 35.00 -8.21
N ASP A 841 -9.66 35.73 -9.31
CA ASP A 841 -9.54 35.14 -10.65
C ASP A 841 -8.33 34.18 -10.72
N GLN A 842 -7.16 34.59 -10.20
CA GLN A 842 -5.96 33.74 -10.14
C GLN A 842 -6.17 32.53 -9.22
N ALA A 843 -6.88 32.74 -8.11
CA ALA A 843 -7.21 31.70 -7.15
C ALA A 843 -8.14 30.63 -7.76
N GLU A 844 -9.19 31.04 -8.49
CA GLU A 844 -10.11 30.15 -9.19
C GLU A 844 -9.43 29.42 -10.36
N GLU A 845 -8.54 30.08 -11.10
CA GLU A 845 -7.77 29.44 -12.18
C GLU A 845 -6.90 28.30 -11.63
N LEU A 846 -6.11 28.59 -10.59
CA LEU A 846 -5.29 27.58 -9.93
C LEU A 846 -6.13 26.47 -9.29
N TRP A 847 -7.28 26.80 -8.69
CA TRP A 847 -8.22 25.83 -8.17
C TRP A 847 -8.77 24.91 -9.27
N GLY A 848 -9.26 25.48 -10.36
CA GLY A 848 -9.84 24.76 -11.49
C GLY A 848 -8.86 23.80 -12.15
N ALA A 849 -7.60 24.21 -12.30
CA ALA A 849 -6.56 23.38 -12.93
C ALA A 849 -6.03 22.25 -12.03
N ASN A 850 -6.21 22.32 -10.70
CA ASN A 850 -5.52 21.42 -9.75
C ASN A 850 -6.43 20.72 -8.72
N LYS A 851 -7.74 21.01 -8.73
CA LYS A 851 -8.71 20.29 -7.88
C LYS A 851 -8.83 18.83 -8.30
N SER A 852 -9.34 17.99 -7.38
CA SER A 852 -9.62 16.59 -7.67
C SER A 852 -10.60 16.48 -8.85
N GLU A 853 -10.41 15.51 -9.76
CA GLU A 853 -11.32 15.27 -10.90
C GLU A 853 -12.77 15.01 -10.46
N SER A 854 -12.95 14.49 -9.24
CA SER A 854 -14.26 14.26 -8.63
C SER A 854 -14.93 15.54 -8.13
N ASP A 855 -14.19 16.63 -7.93
CA ASP A 855 -14.69 17.90 -7.43
C ASP A 855 -15.02 18.84 -8.60
N LYS A 856 -16.32 19.03 -8.85
CA LYS A 856 -16.80 19.93 -9.91
C LYS A 856 -17.06 21.35 -9.42
N GLY A 857 -16.94 21.62 -8.12
CA GLY A 857 -17.25 22.91 -7.50
C GLY A 857 -16.23 24.00 -7.78
N LYS A 858 -16.63 25.26 -7.62
CA LYS A 858 -15.77 26.44 -7.63
C LYS A 858 -15.04 26.59 -6.29
N LEU A 859 -14.03 27.46 -6.22
CA LEU A 859 -13.31 27.72 -4.97
C LEU A 859 -14.26 28.30 -3.90
N LEU A 860 -15.25 29.08 -4.31
CA LEU A 860 -16.27 29.62 -3.40
C LEU A 860 -17.09 28.51 -2.71
N ASP A 861 -17.56 27.52 -3.48
CA ASP A 861 -18.28 26.34 -2.96
C ASP A 861 -17.41 25.56 -1.97
N ARG A 862 -16.10 25.52 -2.23
CA ARG A 862 -15.13 24.82 -1.41
C ARG A 862 -14.94 25.48 -0.05
N ILE A 863 -14.81 26.82 -0.02
CA ILE A 863 -14.58 27.54 1.25
C ILE A 863 -15.86 27.68 2.08
N ASP A 864 -17.04 27.70 1.45
CA ASP A 864 -18.34 27.67 2.14
C ASP A 864 -18.98 26.26 2.16
N PHE A 865 -18.15 25.22 2.18
CA PHE A 865 -18.62 23.84 2.23
C PHE A 865 -19.57 23.61 3.42
N HIS A 866 -20.80 23.15 3.15
CA HIS A 866 -21.88 23.02 4.14
C HIS A 866 -22.24 24.32 4.90
N GLY A 867 -22.01 25.50 4.31
CA GLY A 867 -22.30 26.79 4.93
C GLY A 867 -21.38 27.13 6.10
N GLN A 868 -20.17 26.55 6.16
CA GLN A 868 -19.25 26.72 7.29
C GLN A 868 -18.60 28.11 7.37
N LEU A 869 -18.50 28.82 6.25
CA LEU A 869 -18.02 30.20 6.22
C LEU A 869 -19.18 31.17 6.47
N SER A 870 -20.29 31.01 5.74
CA SER A 870 -21.48 31.85 5.88
C SER A 870 -22.05 31.80 7.30
N ALA A 871 -22.03 30.63 7.98
CA ALA A 871 -22.48 30.52 9.37
C ALA A 871 -21.64 31.32 10.39
N GLN A 872 -20.50 31.89 9.99
CA GLN A 872 -19.68 32.76 10.85
C GLN A 872 -20.02 34.24 10.71
N LEU A 873 -20.92 34.60 9.79
CA LEU A 873 -21.30 35.97 9.48
C LEU A 873 -22.78 36.22 9.88
N PRO A 874 -23.09 37.40 10.45
CA PRO A 874 -22.17 38.40 10.96
C PRO A 874 -21.34 37.88 12.14
N VAL A 875 -20.12 38.39 12.28
CA VAL A 875 -19.16 37.88 13.27
C VAL A 875 -19.56 38.29 14.69
N ALA A 876 -19.84 37.29 15.55
CA ALA A 876 -20.12 37.51 16.96
C ALA A 876 -18.90 38.11 17.71
N SER A 877 -19.18 39.02 18.66
CA SER A 877 -18.16 39.76 19.42
C SER A 877 -17.33 38.90 20.37
N ILE A 878 -17.93 37.82 20.90
CA ILE A 878 -17.25 36.87 21.79
C ILE A 878 -17.50 35.46 21.26
N ARG A 879 -16.42 34.79 20.87
CA ARG A 879 -16.45 33.39 20.43
C ARG A 879 -15.48 32.57 21.25
N VAL A 880 -15.90 31.37 21.64
CA VAL A 880 -14.99 30.37 22.22
C VAL A 880 -14.58 29.41 21.12
N VAL A 881 -13.29 29.14 21.00
CA VAL A 881 -12.74 28.17 20.05
C VAL A 881 -11.98 27.06 20.75
N TYR A 882 -11.99 25.85 20.19
CA TYR A 882 -11.12 24.75 20.61
C TYR A 882 -10.55 23.97 19.42
N THR A 883 -9.41 23.33 19.65
CA THR A 883 -8.70 22.55 18.63
C THR A 883 -9.41 21.25 18.24
N LYS A 884 -9.67 21.05 16.94
CA LYS A 884 -10.23 19.81 16.40
C LYS A 884 -9.30 18.61 16.61
N THR A 885 -7.99 18.82 16.55
CA THR A 885 -6.97 17.77 16.47
C THR A 885 -5.87 17.96 17.52
N GLY A 886 -5.34 16.86 18.05
CA GLY A 886 -4.17 16.84 18.93
C GLY A 886 -4.31 15.82 20.07
N ASN A 887 -3.20 15.62 20.78
CA ASN A 887 -3.11 14.81 22.00
C ASN A 887 -3.41 15.62 23.29
N LYS A 888 -3.47 16.94 23.17
CA LYS A 888 -3.91 17.87 24.22
C LYS A 888 -4.94 18.82 23.64
N LEU A 889 -6.02 19.04 24.37
CA LEU A 889 -7.06 19.99 24.02
C LEU A 889 -6.61 21.41 24.37
N ALA A 890 -6.80 22.36 23.45
CA ALA A 890 -6.57 23.78 23.71
C ALA A 890 -7.80 24.58 23.31
N ALA A 891 -8.25 25.45 24.20
CA ALA A 891 -9.37 26.36 23.97
C ALA A 891 -9.03 27.80 24.38
N ALA A 892 -9.57 28.77 23.65
CA ALA A 892 -9.36 30.20 23.89
C ALA A 892 -10.56 31.04 23.47
N ILE A 893 -10.58 32.31 23.89
CA ILE A 893 -11.59 33.29 23.54
C ILE A 893 -11.08 34.15 22.38
N VAL A 894 -11.89 34.29 21.33
CA VAL A 894 -11.66 35.19 20.20
C VAL A 894 -12.60 36.38 20.32
N ARG A 895 -12.01 37.57 20.45
CA ARG A 895 -12.72 38.87 20.61
C ARG A 895 -12.67 39.76 19.38
N ASP A 896 -12.08 39.27 18.29
CA ASP A 896 -11.94 40.01 17.04
C ASP A 896 -13.23 39.86 16.21
N SER A 897 -13.90 41.00 15.98
CA SER A 897 -15.15 41.11 15.20
C SER A 897 -14.95 40.99 13.70
N ARG A 898 -13.71 40.83 13.21
CA ARG A 898 -13.41 40.54 11.81
C ARG A 898 -12.88 39.13 11.59
N ALA A 899 -12.57 38.40 12.66
CA ALA A 899 -11.86 37.14 12.54
C ALA A 899 -12.73 36.00 11.98
N ILE A 900 -12.12 35.17 11.15
CA ILE A 900 -12.69 33.92 10.62
C ILE A 900 -12.00 32.73 11.31
N ILE A 901 -12.76 31.66 11.52
CA ILE A 901 -12.31 30.42 12.16
C ILE A 901 -12.15 29.34 11.08
N ASP A 902 -10.94 28.76 11.02
CA ASP A 902 -10.59 27.66 10.12
C ASP A 902 -11.11 26.30 10.61
N PHE A 903 -11.32 25.35 9.69
CA PHE A 903 -11.84 24.00 9.95
C PHE A 903 -11.04 23.16 10.95
N SER A 904 -9.79 23.56 11.27
CA SER A 904 -8.97 22.98 12.33
C SER A 904 -9.43 23.34 13.74
N LEU A 905 -10.44 24.21 13.86
CA LEU A 905 -11.09 24.61 15.10
C LEU A 905 -12.59 24.33 15.07
N TYR A 906 -13.16 24.15 16.25
CA TYR A 906 -14.59 24.30 16.48
C TYR A 906 -14.82 25.60 17.25
N TRP A 907 -15.95 26.26 17.00
CA TRP A 907 -16.28 27.53 17.61
C TRP A 907 -17.75 27.64 18.01
N ALA A 908 -18.06 28.48 19.00
CA ALA A 908 -19.41 28.88 19.35
C ALA A 908 -19.45 30.35 19.77
N GLU A 909 -20.54 31.04 19.44
CA GLU A 909 -20.87 32.33 20.02
C GLU A 909 -21.36 32.17 21.47
N VAL A 910 -21.01 33.14 22.31
CA VAL A 910 -21.42 33.22 23.72
C VAL A 910 -21.83 34.64 24.07
N SER A 911 -22.74 34.80 25.04
CA SER A 911 -23.34 36.10 25.33
C SER A 911 -22.56 36.91 26.37
N THR A 912 -21.72 36.26 27.18
CA THR A 912 -20.97 36.91 28.26
C THR A 912 -19.54 36.41 28.37
N GLU A 913 -18.65 37.26 28.88
CA GLU A 913 -17.26 36.88 29.22
C GLU A 913 -17.20 35.76 30.25
N SER A 914 -18.15 35.71 31.19
CA SER A 914 -18.22 34.64 32.21
C SER A 914 -18.55 33.28 31.59
N GLU A 915 -19.50 33.21 30.65
CA GLU A 915 -19.78 31.98 29.89
C GLU A 915 -18.56 31.55 29.07
N ALA A 916 -17.87 32.51 28.45
CA ALA A 916 -16.66 32.27 27.65
C ALA A 916 -15.52 31.66 28.51
N ARG A 917 -15.26 32.25 29.67
CA ARG A 917 -14.22 31.80 30.61
C ARG A 917 -14.57 30.47 31.26
N TYR A 918 -15.83 30.25 31.60
CA TYR A 918 -16.34 28.95 32.05
C TYR A 918 -16.02 27.85 31.02
N LEU A 919 -16.38 28.06 29.75
CA LEU A 919 -16.11 27.10 28.68
C LEU A 919 -14.61 26.89 28.48
N CYS A 920 -13.80 27.95 28.48
CA CYS A 920 -12.35 27.82 28.36
C CYS A 920 -11.74 27.03 29.53
N ALA A 921 -12.20 27.22 30.77
CA ALA A 921 -11.74 26.44 31.92
C ALA A 921 -12.12 24.95 31.79
N VAL A 922 -13.38 24.65 31.44
CA VAL A 922 -13.84 23.26 31.25
C VAL A 922 -13.06 22.58 30.13
N LEU A 923 -12.94 23.20 28.95
CA LEU A 923 -12.30 22.60 27.78
C LEU A 923 -10.78 22.47 27.91
N ASN A 924 -10.11 23.29 28.71
CA ASN A 924 -8.66 23.15 28.96
C ASN A 924 -8.33 22.26 30.19
N SER A 925 -9.34 21.75 30.91
CA SER A 925 -9.12 20.93 32.10
C SER A 925 -8.50 19.56 31.76
N GLY A 926 -7.64 19.08 32.64
CA GLY A 926 -7.14 17.70 32.63
C GLY A 926 -8.29 16.70 32.81
N THR A 927 -9.31 17.05 33.60
CA THR A 927 -10.50 16.20 33.82
C THR A 927 -11.24 15.88 32.51
N VAL A 928 -11.53 16.88 31.68
CA VAL A 928 -12.19 16.65 30.39
C VAL A 928 -11.26 15.92 29.43
N LEU A 929 -9.97 16.25 29.44
CA LEU A 929 -8.98 15.61 28.58
C LEU A 929 -8.89 14.09 28.84
N GLU A 930 -8.79 13.67 30.11
CA GLU A 930 -8.70 12.24 30.44
C GLU A 930 -9.98 11.48 30.05
N ARG A 931 -11.16 12.10 30.18
CA ARG A 931 -12.42 11.45 29.84
C ARG A 931 -12.71 11.41 28.34
N VAL A 932 -12.21 12.38 27.57
CA VAL A 932 -12.42 12.39 26.11
C VAL A 932 -11.38 11.54 25.37
N LYS A 933 -10.17 11.35 25.91
CA LYS A 933 -9.09 10.57 25.27
C LYS A 933 -9.53 9.19 24.76
N PRO A 934 -10.23 8.35 25.55
CA PRO A 934 -10.73 7.04 25.09
C PRO A 934 -11.71 7.13 23.92
N LEU A 935 -12.34 8.29 23.72
CA LEU A 935 -13.32 8.54 22.68
C LEU A 935 -12.67 9.04 21.38
N GLN A 936 -11.40 9.46 21.41
CA GLN A 936 -10.71 10.02 20.26
C GLN A 936 -10.43 8.98 19.18
N THR A 937 -10.36 9.43 17.94
CA THR A 937 -9.78 8.58 16.89
C THR A 937 -8.28 8.44 17.09
N LEU A 938 -7.77 7.22 16.95
CA LEU A 938 -6.33 6.95 16.97
C LEU A 938 -5.72 7.12 15.57
N GLY A 939 -4.50 7.66 15.53
CA GLY A 939 -3.57 7.59 14.41
C GLY A 939 -2.25 6.97 14.85
N LEU A 940 -1.26 6.89 13.95
CA LEU A 940 0.04 6.22 14.23
C LEU A 940 0.79 6.78 15.44
N TYR A 941 0.56 8.04 15.79
CA TYR A 941 1.19 8.72 16.93
C TYR A 941 0.23 8.90 18.11
N GLY A 942 -0.78 8.02 18.23
CA GLY A 942 -1.78 8.03 19.27
C GLY A 942 -3.03 8.86 18.93
N ALA A 943 -3.69 9.40 19.96
CA ALA A 943 -4.95 10.13 19.82
C ALA A 943 -4.83 11.35 18.89
N ARG A 944 -5.72 11.42 17.89
CA ARG A 944 -5.59 12.33 16.74
C ARG A 944 -6.66 13.41 16.70
N HIS A 945 -7.95 13.05 16.73
CA HIS A 945 -9.06 14.00 16.56
C HIS A 945 -10.03 13.96 17.74
N PHE A 946 -10.27 15.13 18.35
CA PHE A 946 -11.31 15.33 19.35
C PHE A 946 -12.69 15.51 18.72
N ASP A 947 -12.78 16.23 17.60
CA ASP A 947 -14.06 16.62 16.98
C ASP A 947 -15.08 17.09 18.02
N LYS A 948 -16.35 16.64 17.94
CA LYS A 948 -17.38 16.89 18.95
C LYS A 948 -17.40 15.85 20.08
N TYR A 949 -16.41 14.93 20.16
CA TYR A 949 -16.35 13.94 21.23
C TYR A 949 -16.16 14.58 22.60
N VAL A 950 -15.61 15.80 22.66
CA VAL A 950 -15.47 16.59 23.91
C VAL A 950 -16.83 16.77 24.61
N PHE A 951 -17.93 16.84 23.87
CA PHE A 951 -19.26 17.01 24.43
C PHE A 951 -19.98 15.69 24.74
N LEU A 952 -19.35 14.53 24.50
CA LEU A 952 -19.80 13.26 25.06
C LEU A 952 -19.40 13.13 26.53
N VAL A 953 -18.50 13.99 27.01
CA VAL A 953 -18.27 14.25 28.42
C VAL A 953 -19.33 15.28 28.88
N PRO A 954 -20.36 14.88 29.64
CA PRO A 954 -21.51 15.74 29.87
C PRO A 954 -21.21 16.82 30.93
N PHE A 955 -21.38 18.08 30.54
CA PHE A 955 -21.39 19.24 31.44
C PHE A 955 -22.52 20.19 31.07
N PRO A 956 -23.16 20.86 32.06
CA PRO A 956 -24.33 21.71 31.85
C PRO A 956 -24.01 23.02 31.12
N LYS A 957 -25.05 23.74 30.72
CA LYS A 957 -24.92 25.13 30.24
C LYS A 957 -24.53 26.04 31.42
N TYR A 958 -23.76 27.09 31.14
CA TYR A 958 -23.39 28.08 32.14
C TYR A 958 -24.65 28.74 32.72
N ASP A 959 -24.65 28.89 34.04
CA ASP A 959 -25.70 29.52 34.84
C ASP A 959 -24.99 30.50 35.78
N ASN A 960 -25.38 31.78 35.72
CA ASN A 960 -24.79 32.84 36.54
C ASN A 960 -25.32 32.86 37.98
N THR A 961 -26.24 31.97 38.33
CA THR A 961 -26.76 31.78 39.69
C THR A 961 -26.15 30.57 40.40
N ASP A 962 -25.36 29.76 39.68
CA ASP A 962 -24.68 28.58 40.21
C ASP A 962 -23.26 28.95 40.70
N ASP A 963 -23.01 28.71 41.99
CA ASP A 963 -21.73 29.05 42.65
C ASP A 963 -20.54 28.30 42.03
N LEU A 964 -20.70 27.04 41.62
CA LEU A 964 -19.63 26.26 40.99
C LEU A 964 -19.32 26.81 39.59
N HIS A 965 -20.34 27.23 38.83
CA HIS A 965 -20.15 27.88 37.54
C HIS A 965 -19.42 29.22 37.67
N LEU A 966 -19.76 30.02 38.69
CA LEU A 966 -19.07 31.27 39.00
C LEU A 966 -17.61 31.03 39.43
N GLU A 967 -17.36 30.01 40.24
CA GLU A 967 -16.01 29.58 40.64
C GLU A 967 -15.17 29.20 39.42
N ILE A 968 -15.69 28.33 38.55
CA ILE A 968 -15.01 27.88 37.33
C ILE A 968 -14.72 29.07 36.39
N ALA A 969 -15.67 29.97 36.20
CA ALA A 969 -15.48 31.17 35.38
C ALA A 969 -14.38 32.10 35.95
N SER A 970 -14.33 32.27 37.27
CA SER A 970 -13.30 33.06 37.97
C SER A 970 -11.91 32.42 37.85
N LEU A 971 -11.82 31.10 37.97
CA LEU A 971 -10.57 30.37 37.73
C LEU A 971 -10.13 30.48 36.27
N GLY A 972 -11.06 30.40 35.33
CA GLY A 972 -10.82 30.63 33.91
C GLY A 972 -10.27 32.03 33.62
N GLU A 973 -10.79 33.08 34.29
CA GLU A 973 -10.25 34.43 34.20
C GLU A 973 -8.80 34.52 34.70
N LYS A 974 -8.50 33.89 35.84
CA LYS A 974 -7.14 33.86 36.39
C LYS A 974 -6.17 33.16 35.43
N ALA A 975 -6.58 32.03 34.86
CA ALA A 975 -5.80 31.29 33.87
C ALA A 975 -5.57 32.10 32.59
N GLU A 976 -6.60 32.78 32.08
CA GLU A 976 -6.50 33.68 30.92
C GLU A 976 -5.51 34.82 31.17
N LYS A 977 -5.62 35.52 32.31
CA LYS A 977 -4.72 36.62 32.68
C LYS A 977 -3.28 36.15 32.80
N LEU A 978 -3.05 35.01 33.44
CA LEU A 978 -1.72 34.43 33.56
C LEU A 978 -1.17 34.00 32.19
N ALA A 979 -1.96 33.29 31.39
CA ALA A 979 -1.53 32.84 30.08
C ALA A 979 -1.10 34.02 29.21
N ALA A 980 -1.80 35.16 29.28
CA ALA A 980 -1.46 36.37 28.53
C ALA A 980 -0.10 36.98 28.88
N THR A 981 0.41 36.80 30.11
CA THR A 981 1.72 37.34 30.53
C THR A 981 2.91 36.46 30.16
N ILE A 982 2.68 35.21 29.78
CA ILE A 982 3.76 34.28 29.43
C ILE A 982 4.34 34.64 28.06
N ASP A 983 5.66 34.82 28.02
CA ASP A 983 6.39 34.98 26.77
C ASP A 983 6.55 33.62 26.08
N VAL A 984 6.01 33.53 24.88
CA VAL A 984 6.06 32.34 24.02
C VAL A 984 6.94 32.54 22.79
N SER A 985 7.60 33.69 22.65
CA SER A 985 8.46 34.03 21.51
C SER A 985 9.68 33.11 21.39
N SER A 986 10.15 32.56 22.51
CA SER A 986 11.26 31.60 22.55
C SER A 986 10.89 30.19 22.06
N ALA A 987 9.60 29.89 21.91
CA ALA A 987 9.13 28.58 21.47
C ALA A 987 9.23 28.43 19.94
N ARG A 988 10.05 27.47 19.48
CA ARG A 988 10.22 27.17 18.04
C ARG A 988 8.97 26.57 17.39
N THR A 989 8.04 26.02 18.17
CA THR A 989 6.81 25.39 17.68
C THR A 989 5.61 25.77 18.54
N PHE A 990 4.40 25.73 17.97
CA PHE A 990 3.18 26.00 18.74
C PHE A 990 2.95 24.97 19.84
N GLN A 991 3.38 23.71 19.67
CA GLN A 991 3.32 22.68 20.70
C GLN A 991 4.19 23.03 21.91
N ALA A 992 5.40 23.56 21.68
CA ALA A 992 6.27 24.05 22.74
C ALA A 992 5.64 25.25 23.45
N ALA A 993 5.04 26.19 22.71
CA ALA A 993 4.32 27.32 23.28
C ALA A 993 3.14 26.86 24.17
N ARG A 994 2.35 25.87 23.74
CA ARG A 994 1.29 25.27 24.56
C ARG A 994 1.84 24.69 25.85
N LYS A 995 2.98 23.98 25.80
CA LYS A 995 3.60 23.38 26.98
C LYS A 995 4.01 24.44 28.01
N LEU A 996 4.56 25.57 27.58
CA LEU A 996 4.92 26.69 28.47
C LEU A 996 3.69 27.23 29.22
N ILE A 997 2.57 27.44 28.53
CA ILE A 997 1.34 27.94 29.15
C ILE A 997 0.77 26.92 30.16
N VAL A 998 0.68 25.64 29.77
CA VAL A 998 0.19 24.59 30.66
C VAL A 998 1.05 24.49 31.92
N GLN A 999 2.38 24.55 31.77
CA GLN A 999 3.29 24.51 32.91
C GLN A 999 3.08 25.72 33.83
N ALA A 1000 3.02 26.93 33.29
CA ALA A 1000 2.80 28.14 34.10
C ALA A 1000 1.47 28.11 34.87
N VAL A 1001 0.39 27.64 34.23
CA VAL A 1001 -0.93 27.49 34.88
C VAL A 1001 -0.92 26.42 35.97
N ALA A 1002 -0.15 25.34 35.77
CA ALA A 1002 0.05 24.29 36.78
C ALA A 1002 0.89 24.79 37.97
N ASP A 1003 2.01 25.48 37.71
CA ASP A 1003 2.91 26.01 38.74
C ASP A 1003 2.22 27.05 39.62
N ALA A 1004 1.28 27.82 39.05
CA ALA A 1004 0.45 28.77 39.79
C ALA A 1004 -0.67 28.12 40.62
N GLY A 1005 -0.81 26.78 40.59
CA GLY A 1005 -1.88 26.04 41.27
C GLY A 1005 -3.28 26.22 40.67
N ILE A 1006 -3.42 27.03 39.61
CA ILE A 1006 -4.69 27.34 38.97
C ILE A 1006 -5.23 26.10 38.24
N GLY A 1007 -4.36 25.34 37.56
CA GLY A 1007 -4.76 24.13 36.84
C GLY A 1007 -5.40 23.08 37.76
N ALA A 1008 -4.78 22.81 38.90
CA ALA A 1008 -5.30 21.87 39.89
C ALA A 1008 -6.65 22.33 40.49
N ALA A 1009 -6.82 23.63 40.72
CA ALA A 1009 -8.09 24.19 41.17
C ALA A 1009 -9.20 24.05 40.11
N ILE A 1010 -8.87 24.29 38.83
CA ILE A 1010 -9.81 24.08 37.72
C ILE A 1010 -10.20 22.61 37.63
N ASP A 1011 -9.25 21.68 37.67
CA ASP A 1011 -9.54 20.24 37.60
C ASP A 1011 -10.41 19.78 38.77
N ALA A 1012 -10.18 20.27 39.99
CA ALA A 1012 -11.00 19.95 41.14
C ALA A 1012 -12.44 20.49 41.00
N ALA A 1013 -12.63 21.70 40.48
CA ALA A 1013 -13.95 22.28 40.25
C ALA A 1013 -14.68 21.57 39.10
N VAL A 1014 -13.99 21.29 37.99
CA VAL A 1014 -14.55 20.58 36.82
C VAL A 1014 -14.88 19.13 37.16
N ALA A 1015 -14.12 18.47 38.03
CA ALA A 1015 -14.45 17.12 38.51
C ALA A 1015 -15.78 17.06 39.29
N LYS A 1016 -16.19 18.13 39.97
CA LYS A 1016 -17.52 18.25 40.60
C LYS A 1016 -18.62 18.48 39.56
N LEU A 1017 -18.29 19.17 38.47
CA LEU A 1017 -19.21 19.52 37.39
C LEU A 1017 -19.52 18.31 36.49
N VAL A 1018 -18.52 17.48 36.22
CA VAL A 1018 -18.63 16.32 35.33
C VAL A 1018 -18.69 15.04 36.17
N PRO A 1019 -19.82 14.32 36.24
CA PRO A 1019 -19.96 13.12 37.06
C PRO A 1019 -18.98 12.04 36.62
N ALA A 1020 -18.30 11.36 37.56
CA ALA A 1020 -17.41 10.24 37.22
C ALA A 1020 -18.17 9.16 36.44
N GLU A 1021 -17.53 8.55 35.43
CA GLU A 1021 -18.12 7.41 34.74
C GLU A 1021 -18.27 6.27 35.76
N SER A 1022 -19.49 5.74 35.85
CA SER A 1022 -19.87 4.62 36.73
C SER A 1022 -19.45 3.28 36.15
#